data_AF-A0A0Q7Z939-F1
#
_entry.id   AF-A0A0Q7Z939-F1
#
_cell.length_a   1.000
_cell.length_b   1.000
_cell.length_c   1.000
_cell.angle_alpha   90.00
_cell.angle_beta   90.00
_cell.angle_gamma   90.00
#
_symmetry.space_group_name_H-M   'P 1'
#
loop_
_entity.id
_entity.type
_entity.pdbx_description
1 polymer ?
#
loop_
_entity_poly.entity_id
_entity_poly.type
_entity_poly.pdbx_seq_one_letter_code
_entity_poly.pdbx_strand_id
1 'polypeptide(L)'
;MTAPFNFGQLKFLEALTEALFHGVDMAITAEQVVANVVELFGKVGGTKLDELRFSLNMTELALAPVFVELDVDTRAERVRDRLQNSEFDLFQDMARLRGIIYACYYGYWQGGEQPRDAGQDANVANPVHQQIGFTLPKFRARSDPPDLEIKDVAGREIHPDHILTADTLADEYDVVVIGSGAGGAVAAYNVAAQGYKVLIVEAGPFYPSPRITHRELDMIAALYKHGGVQTTTNNDFVIFQGRCVGGSSTVNNGICLRVNEAGRTHPDAPDVLAKWASIGAPVDAAAFHASYDAVQAKLGIGRAEPRSGRHNGTHLIKGWQAHAAASSDPREQRAVTDWFDKNFGPPNTPNACAYCGYCNSGCPYGRRMGMAQTYLPQACRDHGARILPETKAEEILWRDAANDKLEAEAVRLVMPDGSRRLVRASVGVIVAGGTIASSKLLDSSGIEGTGYQISLNVASPVVALMPAGVGGNAWDEDQMTSYVDCGKYLLESHFQPPMAMASLMPGWFGTHAERMRNFSRVHSAGILFPADRRGQVVDGKLHFRLDVDDDMPVLREAMATLTKVHFAAGALECYPALANGKTIKPGMDVDEFFAREIGQQDDLTLSSSHAHGGNAINENPEYGIVDPECRVHGTTNVLVTDASTFPSCIRVNAQWTTMAMAHYATGRGDPFR
;
A
#
# COMPACT_ATOMS: atom_id res chain seq x y z
N MET A 1 -2.12 -29.90 -6.18
CA MET A 1 -2.23 -28.57 -6.81
C MET A 1 -1.71 -28.68 -8.23
N THR A 2 -2.44 -28.13 -9.20
CA THR A 2 -2.00 -27.99 -10.59
C THR A 2 -0.80 -27.03 -10.64
N ALA A 3 0.21 -27.32 -11.46
CA ALA A 3 1.35 -26.41 -11.62
C ALA A 3 0.85 -25.01 -12.06
N PRO A 4 1.44 -23.91 -11.55
CA PRO A 4 0.97 -22.57 -11.87
C PRO A 4 1.14 -22.24 -13.36
N PHE A 5 2.13 -22.80 -14.05
CA PHE A 5 2.34 -22.57 -15.48
C PHE A 5 2.47 -23.89 -16.25
N ASN A 6 2.09 -23.87 -17.53
CA ASN A 6 2.35 -24.99 -18.43
C ASN A 6 3.79 -24.94 -18.99
N PHE A 7 4.22 -26.01 -19.65
CA PHE A 7 5.59 -26.12 -20.16
C PHE A 7 5.96 -25.03 -21.18
N GLY A 8 5.03 -24.64 -22.06
CA GLY A 8 5.27 -23.56 -23.02
C GLY A 8 5.49 -22.22 -22.33
N GLN A 9 4.64 -21.90 -21.36
CA GLN A 9 4.75 -20.67 -20.55
C GLN A 9 6.05 -20.61 -19.75
N LEU A 10 6.52 -21.74 -19.20
CA LEU A 10 7.80 -21.80 -18.49
C LEU A 10 8.99 -21.53 -19.42
N LYS A 11 9.01 -22.17 -20.60
CA LYS A 11 10.03 -21.90 -21.63
C LYS A 11 10.03 -20.46 -22.10
N PHE A 12 8.84 -19.89 -22.28
CA PHE A 12 8.69 -18.50 -22.67
C PHE A 12 9.21 -17.54 -21.58
N LEU A 13 8.86 -17.78 -20.31
CA LEU A 13 9.36 -17.00 -19.17
C LEU A 13 10.89 -17.06 -19.05
N GLU A 14 11.49 -18.23 -19.26
CA GLU A 14 12.94 -18.41 -19.26
C GLU A 14 13.59 -17.60 -20.40
N ALA A 15 13.11 -17.77 -21.63
CA ALA A 15 13.60 -17.03 -22.80
C ALA A 15 13.45 -15.51 -22.66
N LEU A 16 12.33 -15.05 -22.07
CA LEU A 16 12.09 -13.64 -21.78
C LEU A 16 13.04 -13.13 -20.69
N THR A 17 13.31 -13.94 -19.66
CA THR A 17 14.27 -13.59 -18.60
C THR A 17 15.67 -13.44 -19.16
N GLU A 18 16.14 -14.39 -19.99
CA GLU A 18 17.43 -14.28 -20.68
C GLU A 18 17.52 -13.01 -21.53
N ALA A 19 16.46 -12.69 -22.28
CA ALA A 19 16.40 -11.47 -23.08
C ALA A 19 16.46 -10.20 -22.20
N LEU A 20 15.71 -10.16 -21.09
CA LEU A 20 15.69 -9.02 -20.16
C LEU A 20 16.99 -8.85 -19.37
N PHE A 21 17.83 -9.86 -19.29
CA PHE A 21 19.16 -9.82 -18.69
C PHE A 21 20.28 -9.92 -19.73
N HIS A 22 19.97 -9.66 -21.00
CA HIS A 22 20.97 -9.72 -22.06
C HIS A 22 22.15 -8.76 -21.80
N GLY A 23 23.37 -9.29 -21.83
CA GLY A 23 24.61 -8.55 -21.51
C GLY A 23 24.79 -8.25 -20.01
N VAL A 24 23.98 -8.83 -19.13
CA VAL A 24 24.07 -8.67 -17.67
C VAL A 24 24.71 -9.91 -17.05
N ASP A 25 25.75 -9.70 -16.25
CA ASP A 25 26.25 -10.73 -15.34
C ASP A 25 25.21 -11.04 -14.25
N MET A 26 24.54 -12.19 -14.35
CA MET A 26 23.50 -12.62 -13.42
C MET A 26 24.12 -13.45 -12.28
N ALA A 27 23.74 -13.14 -11.05
CA ALA A 27 24.14 -13.85 -9.84
C ALA A 27 23.40 -15.19 -9.64
N ILE A 28 22.27 -15.38 -10.33
CA ILE A 28 21.46 -16.61 -10.36
C ILE A 28 21.00 -16.87 -11.79
N THR A 29 20.68 -18.12 -12.13
CA THR A 29 20.27 -18.48 -13.50
C THR A 29 18.85 -18.00 -13.83
N ALA A 30 18.53 -17.89 -15.12
CA ALA A 30 17.17 -17.63 -15.58
C ALA A 30 16.17 -18.68 -15.05
N GLU A 31 16.56 -19.96 -15.02
CA GLU A 31 15.78 -21.04 -14.42
C GLU A 31 15.44 -20.77 -12.94
N GLN A 32 16.41 -20.29 -12.14
CA GLN A 32 16.17 -19.93 -10.74
C GLN A 32 15.21 -18.74 -10.60
N VAL A 33 15.27 -17.75 -11.51
CA VAL A 33 14.29 -16.65 -11.54
C VAL A 33 12.90 -17.17 -11.85
N VAL A 34 12.76 -18.05 -12.85
CA VAL A 34 11.47 -18.68 -13.20
C VAL A 34 10.94 -19.52 -12.05
N ALA A 35 11.80 -20.22 -11.31
CA ALA A 35 11.40 -20.95 -10.11
C ALA A 35 10.82 -20.02 -9.04
N ASN A 36 11.39 -18.83 -8.85
CA ASN A 36 10.84 -17.81 -7.96
C ASN A 36 9.48 -17.27 -8.45
N VAL A 37 9.31 -17.07 -9.76
CA VAL A 37 8.01 -16.69 -10.35
C VAL A 37 6.96 -17.78 -10.09
N VAL A 38 7.32 -19.05 -10.30
CA VAL A 38 6.48 -20.22 -9.99
C VAL A 38 6.10 -20.23 -8.51
N GLU A 39 7.05 -19.99 -7.61
CA GLU A 39 6.80 -19.95 -6.16
C GLU A 39 5.83 -18.81 -5.80
N LEU A 40 6.06 -17.60 -6.29
CA LEU A 40 5.20 -16.44 -6.05
C LEU A 40 3.75 -16.72 -6.47
N PHE A 41 3.55 -17.14 -7.72
CA PHE A 41 2.20 -17.36 -8.25
C PHE A 41 1.55 -18.66 -7.75
N GLY A 42 2.34 -19.62 -7.28
CA GLY A 42 1.86 -20.76 -6.50
C GLY A 42 1.25 -20.35 -5.15
N LYS A 43 1.77 -19.30 -4.51
CA LYS A 43 1.23 -18.74 -3.26
C LYS A 43 0.04 -17.80 -3.49
N VAL A 44 0.09 -16.97 -4.54
CA VAL A 44 -0.98 -16.00 -4.84
C VAL A 44 -2.25 -16.68 -5.36
N GLY A 45 -2.11 -17.57 -6.34
CA GLY A 45 -3.21 -18.34 -6.93
C GLY A 45 -4.39 -17.51 -7.47
N GLY A 46 -5.52 -18.20 -7.67
CA GLY A 46 -6.81 -17.60 -8.04
C GLY A 46 -6.82 -16.86 -9.38
N THR A 47 -7.73 -15.90 -9.52
CA THR A 47 -7.96 -15.15 -10.77
C THR A 47 -6.74 -14.44 -11.33
N LYS A 48 -5.77 -14.10 -10.46
CA LYS A 48 -4.55 -13.38 -10.86
C LYS A 48 -3.52 -14.26 -11.52
N LEU A 49 -3.48 -15.54 -11.13
CA LEU A 49 -2.70 -16.51 -11.87
C LEU A 49 -3.26 -16.67 -13.30
N ASP A 50 -4.58 -16.66 -13.46
CA ASP A 50 -5.21 -16.78 -14.78
C ASP A 50 -4.99 -15.54 -15.65
N GLU A 51 -5.08 -14.33 -15.07
CA GLU A 51 -4.70 -13.09 -15.76
C GLU A 51 -3.24 -13.11 -16.21
N LEU A 52 -2.31 -13.54 -15.35
CA LEU A 52 -0.90 -13.64 -15.73
C LEU A 52 -0.69 -14.65 -16.86
N ARG A 53 -1.31 -15.83 -16.77
CA ARG A 53 -1.26 -16.85 -17.84
C ARG A 53 -1.74 -16.28 -19.17
N PHE A 54 -2.80 -15.49 -19.15
CA PHE A 54 -3.33 -14.82 -20.33
C PHE A 54 -2.33 -13.78 -20.87
N SER A 55 -1.81 -12.89 -20.03
CA SER A 55 -0.81 -11.89 -20.44
C SER A 55 0.46 -12.53 -21.00
N LEU A 56 0.92 -13.67 -20.45
CA LEU A 56 2.05 -14.41 -21.00
C LEU A 56 1.77 -14.93 -22.42
N ASN A 57 0.60 -15.53 -22.65
CA ASN A 57 0.22 -16.01 -23.99
C ASN A 57 0.09 -14.86 -25.01
N MET A 58 -0.49 -13.73 -24.59
CA MET A 58 -0.64 -12.55 -25.45
C MET A 58 0.71 -11.92 -25.78
N THR A 59 1.62 -11.89 -24.81
CA THR A 59 2.98 -11.41 -25.01
C THR A 59 3.74 -12.32 -25.99
N GLU A 60 3.67 -13.62 -25.80
CA GLU A 60 4.32 -14.59 -26.69
C GLU A 60 3.83 -14.41 -28.13
N LEU A 61 2.53 -14.23 -28.31
CA LEU A 61 1.93 -13.93 -29.63
C LEU A 61 2.48 -12.62 -30.22
N ALA A 62 2.61 -11.57 -29.40
CA ALA A 62 3.14 -10.26 -29.83
C ALA A 62 4.63 -10.31 -30.20
N LEU A 63 5.42 -11.17 -29.55
CA LEU A 63 6.83 -11.41 -29.85
C LEU A 63 7.09 -12.41 -31.00
N ALA A 64 6.00 -12.98 -31.55
CA ALA A 64 5.88 -13.90 -32.70
C ALA A 64 6.19 -15.39 -32.37
N PRO A 65 5.69 -16.36 -33.17
CA PRO A 65 5.57 -17.79 -32.79
C PRO A 65 6.88 -18.61 -32.77
N VAL A 66 8.05 -17.95 -32.83
CA VAL A 66 9.37 -18.60 -32.72
C VAL A 66 10.26 -17.93 -31.68
N PHE A 67 9.74 -17.03 -30.82
CA PHE A 67 10.56 -16.25 -29.88
C PHE A 67 11.50 -17.12 -29.03
N VAL A 68 11.00 -18.25 -28.54
CA VAL A 68 11.77 -19.23 -27.75
C VAL A 68 12.87 -19.93 -28.57
N GLU A 69 12.78 -19.96 -29.90
CA GLU A 69 13.77 -20.60 -30.78
C GLU A 69 14.89 -19.65 -31.22
N LEU A 70 14.73 -18.35 -31.01
CA LEU A 70 15.73 -17.33 -31.37
C LEU A 70 16.91 -17.35 -30.39
N ASP A 71 18.06 -16.88 -30.86
CA ASP A 71 19.18 -16.52 -29.98
C ASP A 71 18.86 -15.30 -29.10
N VAL A 72 19.59 -15.16 -28.00
CA VAL A 72 19.32 -14.13 -26.98
C VAL A 72 19.49 -12.70 -27.51
N ASP A 73 20.42 -12.46 -28.44
CA ASP A 73 20.63 -11.15 -29.08
C ASP A 73 19.36 -10.73 -29.83
N THR A 74 18.85 -11.63 -30.68
CA THR A 74 17.64 -11.41 -31.46
C THR A 74 16.40 -11.28 -30.58
N ARG A 75 16.30 -12.04 -29.48
CA ARG A 75 15.20 -11.88 -28.50
C ARG A 75 15.25 -10.50 -27.85
N ALA A 76 16.42 -10.06 -27.40
CA ALA A 76 16.59 -8.75 -26.77
C ALA A 76 16.27 -7.60 -27.74
N GLU A 77 16.66 -7.71 -29.01
CA GLU A 77 16.28 -6.76 -30.07
C GLU A 77 14.76 -6.73 -30.27
N ARG A 78 14.10 -7.89 -30.35
CA ARG A 78 12.62 -7.93 -30.47
C ARG A 78 11.91 -7.30 -29.28
N VAL A 79 12.35 -7.57 -28.05
CA VAL A 79 11.77 -6.93 -26.85
C VAL A 79 11.97 -5.41 -26.91
N ARG A 80 13.15 -4.95 -27.36
CA ARG A 80 13.42 -3.51 -27.53
C ARG A 80 12.50 -2.88 -28.59
N ASP A 81 12.41 -3.47 -29.77
CA ASP A 81 11.69 -2.90 -30.91
C ASP A 81 10.17 -2.97 -30.74
N ARG A 82 9.66 -4.12 -30.28
CA ARG A 82 8.22 -4.35 -30.17
C ARG A 82 7.61 -3.83 -28.90
N LEU A 83 8.39 -3.81 -27.81
CA LEU A 83 7.83 -3.58 -26.48
C LEU A 83 8.39 -2.31 -25.85
N GLN A 84 9.70 -2.05 -25.88
CA GLN A 84 10.23 -0.81 -25.27
C GLN A 84 9.84 0.46 -26.05
N ASN A 85 9.72 0.37 -27.38
CA ASN A 85 9.57 1.53 -28.27
C ASN A 85 8.16 1.69 -28.86
N SER A 86 7.17 0.89 -28.45
CA SER A 86 5.85 0.86 -29.08
C SER A 86 4.77 1.50 -28.20
N GLU A 87 3.90 2.32 -28.80
CA GLU A 87 2.80 3.06 -28.14
C GLU A 87 1.52 2.23 -27.93
N PHE A 88 1.57 0.89 -27.98
CA PHE A 88 0.38 0.03 -27.83
C PHE A 88 0.11 -0.36 -26.36
N ASP A 89 -1.16 -0.53 -25.98
CA ASP A 89 -1.63 -1.00 -24.66
C ASP A 89 -0.93 -2.27 -24.13
N LEU A 90 -0.38 -3.11 -25.02
CA LEU A 90 0.45 -4.27 -24.69
C LEU A 90 1.72 -3.92 -23.90
N PHE A 91 2.15 -2.65 -23.91
CA PHE A 91 3.32 -2.18 -23.17
C PHE A 91 3.16 -2.30 -21.65
N GLN A 92 1.97 -2.06 -21.11
CA GLN A 92 1.73 -2.09 -19.66
C GLN A 92 1.84 -3.52 -19.09
N ASP A 93 1.24 -4.49 -19.77
CA ASP A 93 1.36 -5.90 -19.41
C ASP A 93 2.83 -6.35 -19.44
N MET A 94 3.64 -5.76 -20.31
CA MET A 94 5.07 -6.02 -20.38
C MET A 94 5.92 -5.32 -19.34
N ALA A 95 5.64 -4.05 -19.05
CA ALA A 95 6.29 -3.34 -17.95
C ALA A 95 6.06 -4.07 -16.62
N ARG A 96 4.90 -4.71 -16.47
CA ARG A 96 4.55 -5.59 -15.34
C ARG A 96 5.29 -6.92 -15.37
N LEU A 97 5.29 -7.64 -16.50
CA LEU A 97 6.04 -8.90 -16.62
C LEU A 97 7.54 -8.68 -16.35
N ARG A 98 8.11 -7.61 -16.89
CA ARG A 98 9.45 -7.11 -16.57
C ARG A 98 9.60 -6.88 -15.07
N GLY A 99 8.68 -6.12 -14.45
CA GLY A 99 8.69 -5.83 -13.02
C GLY A 99 8.65 -7.10 -12.16
N ILE A 100 7.84 -8.10 -12.54
CA ILE A 100 7.74 -9.40 -11.86
C ILE A 100 9.04 -10.19 -11.98
N ILE A 101 9.63 -10.27 -13.18
CA ILE A 101 10.90 -10.97 -13.42
C ILE A 101 12.03 -10.33 -12.62
N TYR A 102 12.15 -9.00 -12.64
CA TYR A 102 13.14 -8.29 -11.83
C TYR A 102 12.89 -8.45 -10.34
N ALA A 103 11.64 -8.33 -9.87
CA ALA A 103 11.31 -8.62 -8.47
C ALA A 103 11.74 -10.04 -8.08
N CYS A 104 11.46 -11.05 -8.91
CA CYS A 104 11.82 -12.43 -8.62
C CYS A 104 13.33 -12.69 -8.66
N TYR A 105 14.11 -11.93 -9.44
CA TYR A 105 15.57 -11.95 -9.38
C TYR A 105 16.09 -11.33 -8.08
N TYR A 106 15.69 -10.09 -7.78
CA TYR A 106 16.18 -9.34 -6.61
C TYR A 106 15.57 -9.79 -5.27
N GLY A 107 14.47 -10.54 -5.31
CA GLY A 107 13.85 -11.22 -4.16
C GLY A 107 14.37 -12.64 -3.92
N TYR A 108 15.43 -13.05 -4.62
CA TYR A 108 16.04 -14.37 -4.44
C TYR A 108 16.45 -14.59 -2.98
N TRP A 109 16.13 -15.76 -2.46
CA TRP A 109 16.43 -16.15 -1.09
C TRP A 109 17.02 -17.57 -1.09
N GLN A 110 18.18 -17.73 -0.47
CA GLN A 110 18.84 -19.03 -0.32
C GLN A 110 18.04 -19.90 0.65
N GLY A 111 17.77 -21.15 0.26
CA GLY A 111 16.98 -22.10 1.05
C GLY A 111 17.69 -22.59 2.33
N GLY A 112 16.90 -23.00 3.33
CA GLY A 112 17.35 -23.57 4.61
C GLY A 112 16.20 -23.64 5.64
N GLU A 113 16.25 -24.60 6.58
CA GLU A 113 15.28 -24.68 7.69
C GLU A 113 15.25 -23.37 8.50
N GLN A 114 14.07 -22.97 9.00
CA GLN A 114 13.88 -21.70 9.70
C GLN A 114 14.15 -21.81 11.21
N PRO A 115 15.28 -21.31 11.74
CA PRO A 115 15.35 -20.89 13.13
C PRO A 115 14.78 -19.46 13.28
N ARG A 116 14.68 -19.02 14.54
CA ARG A 116 14.08 -17.78 15.04
C ARG A 116 14.54 -16.45 14.39
N ASP A 117 15.51 -16.45 13.47
CA ASP A 117 16.09 -15.24 12.88
C ASP A 117 15.54 -14.86 11.49
N ALA A 118 14.47 -15.55 11.06
CA ALA A 118 13.82 -15.36 9.77
C ALA A 118 14.72 -15.67 8.55
N GLY A 119 15.77 -16.50 8.73
CA GLY A 119 16.65 -16.97 7.64
C GLY A 119 17.70 -15.95 7.20
N GLN A 120 17.95 -14.90 7.99
CA GLN A 120 18.93 -13.87 7.65
C GLN A 120 20.37 -14.42 7.70
N ASP A 121 20.72 -15.27 8.67
CA ASP A 121 22.04 -15.91 8.73
C ASP A 121 22.36 -16.71 7.48
N ALA A 122 21.39 -17.48 6.99
CA ALA A 122 21.55 -18.26 5.76
C ALA A 122 21.72 -17.39 4.50
N ASN A 123 21.36 -16.11 4.57
CA ASN A 123 21.35 -15.18 3.44
C ASN A 123 22.36 -14.03 3.57
N VAL A 124 23.28 -14.10 4.53
CA VAL A 124 24.40 -13.14 4.63
C VAL A 124 25.28 -13.17 3.37
N ALA A 125 25.43 -14.35 2.77
CA ALA A 125 26.20 -14.58 1.55
C ALA A 125 25.31 -14.71 0.30
N ASN A 126 24.10 -14.11 0.33
CA ASN A 126 23.21 -14.12 -0.82
C ASN A 126 23.86 -13.36 -1.99
N PRO A 127 24.10 -14.02 -3.15
CA PRO A 127 24.90 -13.46 -4.22
C PRO A 127 24.21 -12.27 -4.90
N VAL A 128 22.87 -12.24 -4.91
CA VAL A 128 22.10 -11.12 -5.46
C VAL A 128 22.21 -9.90 -4.55
N HIS A 129 22.11 -10.07 -3.23
CA HIS A 129 22.32 -8.97 -2.27
C HIS A 129 23.75 -8.42 -2.34
N GLN A 130 24.76 -9.29 -2.45
CA GLN A 130 26.16 -8.89 -2.61
C GLN A 130 26.38 -8.07 -3.88
N GLN A 131 25.77 -8.46 -5.00
CA GLN A 131 25.90 -7.77 -6.29
C GLN A 131 25.44 -6.30 -6.24
N ILE A 132 24.49 -5.97 -5.36
CA ILE A 132 23.95 -4.61 -5.21
C ILE A 132 24.41 -3.91 -3.92
N GLY A 133 25.32 -4.55 -3.17
CA GLY A 133 25.82 -4.02 -1.89
C GLY A 133 24.76 -3.90 -0.79
N PHE A 134 23.68 -4.69 -0.86
CA PHE A 134 22.60 -4.65 0.14
C PHE A 134 22.98 -5.44 1.40
N THR A 135 22.73 -4.87 2.57
CA THR A 135 22.94 -5.55 3.86
C THR A 135 21.62 -5.78 4.57
N LEU A 136 21.35 -7.05 4.91
CA LEU A 136 20.17 -7.45 5.68
C LEU A 136 20.15 -6.77 7.06
N PRO A 137 18.97 -6.44 7.62
CA PRO A 137 18.84 -5.66 8.86
C PRO A 137 19.70 -6.14 10.03
N LYS A 138 19.81 -7.46 10.22
CA LYS A 138 20.61 -8.07 11.29
C LYS A 138 22.10 -7.72 11.22
N PHE A 139 22.66 -7.53 10.03
CA PHE A 139 24.11 -7.32 9.81
C PHE A 139 24.48 -5.87 9.54
N ARG A 140 23.53 -4.94 9.59
CA ARG A 140 23.81 -3.52 9.39
C ARG A 140 24.64 -3.00 10.55
N ALA A 141 25.60 -2.12 10.24
CA ALA A 141 26.38 -1.45 11.27
C ALA A 141 25.46 -0.58 12.12
N ARG A 142 25.38 -0.88 13.41
CA ARG A 142 24.60 -0.13 14.39
C ARG A 142 25.55 0.53 15.38
N SER A 143 25.79 1.83 15.22
CA SER A 143 26.65 2.61 16.11
C SER A 143 26.27 4.09 16.13
N ASP A 144 26.25 4.65 17.34
CA ASP A 144 26.21 6.04 17.84
C ASP A 144 25.64 7.21 16.98
N PRO A 145 24.74 8.08 17.51
CA PRO A 145 24.06 8.01 18.82
C PRO A 145 22.96 6.94 18.77
N PRO A 146 22.77 6.18 19.86
CA PRO A 146 22.70 4.73 19.77
C PRO A 146 21.53 4.24 18.91
N ASP A 147 21.88 3.56 17.82
CA ASP A 147 20.92 2.74 17.10
C ASP A 147 20.29 1.74 18.05
N LEU A 148 18.97 1.64 18.00
CA LEU A 148 18.23 0.67 18.78
C LEU A 148 18.64 -0.75 18.38
N GLU A 149 18.91 -1.60 19.36
CA GLU A 149 19.10 -3.02 19.12
C GLU A 149 17.82 -3.61 18.52
N ILE A 150 17.96 -4.46 17.49
CA ILE A 150 16.84 -5.18 16.92
C ILE A 150 16.41 -6.28 17.90
N LYS A 151 15.46 -5.95 18.76
CA LYS A 151 14.80 -6.90 19.66
C LYS A 151 13.30 -6.89 19.43
N ASP A 152 12.69 -8.08 19.55
CA ASP A 152 11.25 -8.25 19.51
C ASP A 152 10.59 -7.56 20.70
N VAL A 153 9.40 -7.02 20.49
CA VAL A 153 8.52 -6.57 21.56
C VAL A 153 7.42 -7.61 21.77
N ALA A 154 7.50 -8.34 22.88
CA ALA A 154 6.54 -9.37 23.25
C ALA A 154 5.25 -8.78 23.86
N GLY A 155 4.18 -9.58 23.92
CA GLY A 155 2.94 -9.25 24.64
C GLY A 155 1.96 -8.34 23.89
N ARG A 156 2.26 -7.96 22.65
CA ARG A 156 1.36 -7.17 21.79
C ARG A 156 0.52 -7.99 20.84
N GLU A 157 0.83 -9.28 20.69
CA GLU A 157 0.16 -10.14 19.74
C GLU A 157 -1.22 -10.56 20.23
N ILE A 158 -2.11 -10.83 19.27
CA ILE A 158 -3.40 -11.45 19.54
C ILE A 158 -3.15 -12.88 20.01
N HIS A 159 -3.68 -13.25 21.18
CA HIS A 159 -3.55 -14.61 21.68
C HIS A 159 -4.30 -15.59 20.77
N PRO A 160 -3.73 -16.76 20.42
CA PRO A 160 -4.39 -17.74 19.54
C PRO A 160 -5.80 -18.15 19.97
N ASP A 161 -6.09 -18.17 21.27
CA ASP A 161 -7.43 -18.52 21.80
C ASP A 161 -8.55 -17.53 21.40
N HIS A 162 -8.19 -16.35 20.89
CA HIS A 162 -9.15 -15.38 20.36
C HIS A 162 -9.40 -15.54 18.85
N ILE A 163 -8.64 -16.42 18.19
CA ILE A 163 -8.77 -16.74 16.78
C ILE A 163 -9.70 -17.96 16.64
N LEU A 164 -10.80 -17.77 15.93
CA LEU A 164 -11.80 -18.80 15.69
C LEU A 164 -11.47 -19.62 14.45
N THR A 165 -11.94 -20.85 14.45
CA THR A 165 -12.13 -21.71 13.28
C THR A 165 -13.62 -21.90 13.00
N ALA A 166 -13.94 -22.59 11.89
CA ALA A 166 -15.30 -23.00 11.55
C ALA A 166 -16.02 -23.78 12.67
N ASP A 167 -15.26 -24.57 13.45
CA ASP A 167 -15.78 -25.42 14.51
C ASP A 167 -16.10 -24.65 15.79
N THR A 168 -15.38 -23.56 16.04
CA THR A 168 -15.56 -22.71 17.23
C THR A 168 -16.46 -21.50 16.98
N LEU A 169 -16.95 -21.35 15.74
CA LEU A 169 -17.84 -20.25 15.34
C LEU A 169 -19.25 -20.49 15.89
N ALA A 170 -19.69 -19.61 16.79
CA ALA A 170 -21.09 -19.57 17.22
C ALA A 170 -22.01 -19.09 16.09
N ASP A 171 -23.29 -19.47 16.14
CA ASP A 171 -24.29 -19.06 15.14
C ASP A 171 -24.81 -17.63 15.35
N GLU A 172 -24.52 -17.00 16.50
CA GLU A 172 -25.00 -15.66 16.85
C GLU A 172 -23.97 -14.83 17.63
N TYR A 173 -23.92 -13.55 17.28
CA TYR A 173 -23.17 -12.48 17.92
C TYR A 173 -24.03 -11.22 18.00
N ASP A 174 -23.67 -10.29 18.89
CA ASP A 174 -24.37 -9.02 18.97
C ASP A 174 -24.01 -8.15 17.77
N VAL A 175 -22.70 -8.00 17.53
CA VAL A 175 -22.19 -7.20 16.42
C VAL A 175 -21.24 -8.02 15.58
N VAL A 176 -21.47 -8.01 14.25
CA VAL A 176 -20.53 -8.59 13.27
C VAL A 176 -19.78 -7.45 12.58
N VAL A 177 -18.47 -7.41 12.76
CA VAL A 177 -17.56 -6.45 12.12
C VAL A 177 -16.87 -7.14 10.95
N ILE A 178 -17.05 -6.63 9.74
CA ILE A 178 -16.56 -7.22 8.50
C ILE A 178 -15.32 -6.46 8.05
N GLY A 179 -14.15 -7.07 8.23
CA GLY A 179 -12.84 -6.48 7.96
C GLY A 179 -12.14 -6.07 9.25
N SER A 180 -10.89 -6.52 9.43
CA SER A 180 -10.09 -6.26 10.64
C SER A 180 -9.09 -5.10 10.48
N GLY A 181 -9.24 -4.31 9.41
CA GLY A 181 -8.37 -3.20 9.08
C GLY A 181 -8.49 -1.99 10.01
N ALA A 182 -7.91 -0.85 9.60
CA ALA A 182 -7.85 0.39 10.37
C ALA A 182 -9.22 0.82 10.96
N GLY A 183 -10.26 0.83 10.15
CA GLY A 183 -11.62 1.18 10.59
C GLY A 183 -12.26 0.11 11.48
N GLY A 184 -12.26 -1.13 11.00
CA GLY A 184 -12.94 -2.24 11.65
C GLY A 184 -12.36 -2.59 13.02
N ALA A 185 -11.05 -2.50 13.20
CA ALA A 185 -10.42 -2.74 14.51
C ALA A 185 -10.81 -1.69 15.55
N VAL A 186 -10.87 -0.40 15.16
CA VAL A 186 -11.33 0.68 16.04
C VAL A 186 -12.79 0.49 16.42
N ALA A 187 -13.64 0.23 15.42
CA ALA A 187 -15.06 -0.02 15.64
C ALA A 187 -15.31 -1.23 16.54
N ALA A 188 -14.63 -2.36 16.27
CA ALA A 188 -14.75 -3.57 17.06
C ALA A 188 -14.33 -3.37 18.52
N TYR A 189 -13.23 -2.64 18.76
CA TYR A 189 -12.80 -2.30 20.11
C TYR A 189 -13.86 -1.47 20.85
N ASN A 190 -14.37 -0.42 20.21
CA ASN A 190 -15.33 0.49 20.84
C ASN A 190 -16.65 -0.20 21.18
N VAL A 191 -17.22 -0.97 20.25
CA VAL A 191 -18.48 -1.68 20.49
C VAL A 191 -18.29 -2.86 21.45
N ALA A 192 -17.16 -3.57 21.44
CA ALA A 192 -16.86 -4.58 22.46
C ALA A 192 -16.72 -3.96 23.86
N ALA A 193 -16.12 -2.77 23.97
CA ALA A 193 -16.00 -2.04 25.23
C ALA A 193 -17.37 -1.61 25.81
N GLN A 194 -18.40 -1.52 24.98
CA GLN A 194 -19.80 -1.27 25.39
C GLN A 194 -20.51 -2.54 25.88
N GLY A 195 -19.84 -3.70 25.87
CA GLY A 195 -20.36 -4.97 26.37
C GLY A 195 -20.95 -5.88 25.30
N TYR A 196 -20.88 -5.50 24.02
CA TYR A 196 -21.35 -6.35 22.92
C TYR A 196 -20.45 -7.56 22.69
N LYS A 197 -21.05 -8.72 22.40
CA LYS A 197 -20.37 -9.91 21.91
C LYS A 197 -20.01 -9.73 20.43
N VAL A 198 -18.74 -9.41 20.16
CA VAL A 198 -18.28 -9.04 18.81
C VAL A 198 -17.60 -10.19 18.07
N LEU A 199 -18.04 -10.45 16.84
CA LEU A 199 -17.32 -11.24 15.83
C LEU A 199 -16.64 -10.31 14.83
N ILE A 200 -15.34 -10.49 14.61
CA ILE A 200 -14.56 -9.79 13.58
C ILE A 200 -14.25 -10.80 12.47
N VAL A 201 -14.70 -10.56 11.25
CA VAL A 201 -14.49 -11.44 10.10
C VAL A 201 -13.40 -10.85 9.20
N GLU A 202 -12.38 -11.63 8.85
CA GLU A 202 -11.28 -11.20 7.98
C GLU A 202 -11.06 -12.19 6.84
N ALA A 203 -10.97 -11.68 5.60
CA ALA A 203 -10.79 -12.52 4.42
C ALA A 203 -9.36 -13.04 4.25
N GLY A 204 -8.39 -12.39 4.90
CA GLY A 204 -6.99 -12.79 4.92
C GLY A 204 -6.59 -13.66 6.11
N PRO A 205 -5.38 -14.25 6.05
CA PRO A 205 -4.83 -15.06 7.14
C PRO A 205 -4.37 -14.21 8.34
N PHE A 206 -4.23 -14.87 9.50
CA PHE A 206 -3.57 -14.30 10.67
C PHE A 206 -2.06 -14.58 10.65
N TYR A 207 -1.26 -13.51 10.61
CA TYR A 207 0.19 -13.56 10.71
C TYR A 207 0.67 -12.76 11.93
N PRO A 208 0.95 -13.39 13.08
CA PRO A 208 1.55 -12.71 14.21
C PRO A 208 2.99 -12.26 13.88
N SER A 209 3.47 -11.20 14.54
CA SER A 209 4.78 -10.60 14.24
C SER A 209 5.94 -11.61 14.17
N PRO A 210 6.06 -12.60 15.09
CA PRO A 210 7.13 -13.61 15.02
C PRO A 210 7.10 -14.53 13.80
N ARG A 211 6.00 -14.55 13.02
CA ARG A 211 5.89 -15.29 11.76
C ARG A 211 6.19 -14.42 10.53
N ILE A 212 6.38 -13.12 10.70
CA ILE A 212 6.78 -12.21 9.63
C ILE A 212 8.30 -12.32 9.44
N THR A 213 8.76 -12.31 8.19
CA THR A 213 10.18 -12.49 7.83
C THR A 213 10.66 -11.39 6.88
N HIS A 214 11.96 -11.37 6.57
CA HIS A 214 12.54 -10.44 5.58
C HIS A 214 12.53 -11.02 4.15
N ARG A 215 11.91 -12.20 3.95
CA ARG A 215 11.74 -12.82 2.64
C ARG A 215 10.57 -12.16 1.93
N GLU A 216 10.86 -11.11 1.16
CA GLU A 216 9.87 -10.25 0.51
C GLU A 216 8.85 -11.08 -0.31
N LEU A 217 9.30 -12.08 -1.07
CA LEU A 217 8.43 -12.92 -1.90
C LEU A 217 7.31 -13.57 -1.08
N ASP A 218 7.65 -14.16 0.06
CA ASP A 218 6.68 -14.85 0.92
C ASP A 218 5.72 -13.87 1.57
N MET A 219 6.27 -12.78 2.14
CA MET A 219 5.47 -11.83 2.89
C MET A 219 4.56 -11.00 1.99
N ILE A 220 5.03 -10.59 0.82
CA ILE A 220 4.20 -9.89 -0.16
C ILE A 220 3.08 -10.81 -0.65
N ALA A 221 3.38 -12.06 -1.00
CA ALA A 221 2.37 -13.03 -1.43
C ALA A 221 1.29 -13.31 -0.36
N ALA A 222 1.70 -13.38 0.91
CA ALA A 222 0.81 -13.73 2.02
C ALA A 222 -0.01 -12.53 2.55
N LEU A 223 0.59 -11.34 2.63
CA LEU A 223 0.00 -10.20 3.33
C LEU A 223 -0.78 -9.25 2.41
N TYR A 224 -0.46 -9.20 1.11
CA TYR A 224 -1.15 -8.34 0.16
C TYR A 224 -2.26 -9.10 -0.57
N LYS A 225 -3.35 -8.39 -0.83
CA LYS A 225 -4.36 -8.86 -1.76
C LYS A 225 -3.68 -9.12 -3.11
N HIS A 226 -3.89 -10.32 -3.64
CA HIS A 226 -3.30 -10.74 -4.91
C HIS A 226 -1.77 -10.66 -4.96
N GLY A 227 -1.07 -10.76 -3.83
CA GLY A 227 0.40 -10.67 -3.78
C GLY A 227 0.96 -9.34 -4.27
N GLY A 228 0.21 -8.24 -4.11
CA GLY A 228 0.67 -6.91 -4.47
C GLY A 228 0.60 -6.58 -5.97
N VAL A 229 0.07 -7.49 -6.80
CA VAL A 229 -0.10 -7.27 -8.26
C VAL A 229 -1.54 -6.91 -8.64
N GLN A 230 -2.35 -6.44 -7.69
CA GLN A 230 -3.71 -5.96 -7.99
C GLN A 230 -3.65 -4.65 -8.77
N THR A 231 -4.46 -4.54 -9.82
CA THR A 231 -4.49 -3.38 -10.72
C THR A 231 -5.90 -2.91 -11.02
N THR A 232 -6.02 -1.70 -11.55
CA THR A 232 -7.29 -1.18 -12.11
C THR A 232 -7.69 -1.91 -13.38
N THR A 233 -8.95 -1.75 -13.81
CA THR A 233 -9.51 -2.42 -15.00
C THR A 233 -8.80 -2.04 -16.31
N ASN A 234 -8.29 -0.81 -16.40
CA ASN A 234 -7.49 -0.28 -17.49
C ASN A 234 -5.99 -0.49 -17.31
N ASN A 235 -5.56 -1.17 -16.25
CA ASN A 235 -4.17 -1.49 -15.99
C ASN A 235 -3.20 -0.33 -15.68
N ASP A 236 -3.69 0.90 -15.55
CA ASP A 236 -2.82 2.07 -15.34
C ASP A 236 -2.34 2.25 -13.89
N PHE A 237 -3.02 1.65 -12.91
CA PHE A 237 -2.66 1.77 -11.51
C PHE A 237 -2.48 0.42 -10.83
N VAL A 238 -1.40 0.30 -10.04
CA VAL A 238 -1.25 -0.76 -9.04
C VAL A 238 -1.92 -0.32 -7.73
N ILE A 239 -2.81 -1.15 -7.18
CA ILE A 239 -3.52 -0.85 -5.94
C ILE A 239 -3.03 -1.78 -4.83
N PHE A 240 -2.32 -1.20 -3.86
CA PHE A 240 -1.83 -1.93 -2.70
C PHE A 240 -2.91 -2.01 -1.62
N GLN A 241 -3.29 -3.24 -1.26
CA GLN A 241 -4.25 -3.51 -0.20
C GLN A 241 -3.76 -4.69 0.65
N GLY A 242 -3.72 -4.52 1.97
CA GLY A 242 -3.47 -5.63 2.88
C GLY A 242 -4.66 -6.58 2.92
N ARG A 243 -4.39 -7.89 2.86
CA ARG A 243 -5.37 -8.98 3.02
C ARG A 243 -4.83 -9.93 4.08
N CYS A 244 -4.91 -9.52 5.33
CA CYS A 244 -4.50 -10.26 6.51
C CYS A 244 -5.16 -9.63 7.74
N VAL A 245 -5.12 -10.29 8.89
CA VAL A 245 -5.59 -9.69 10.15
C VAL A 245 -4.83 -8.38 10.42
N GLY A 246 -5.59 -7.29 10.62
CA GLY A 246 -5.08 -5.92 10.71
C GLY A 246 -5.11 -5.13 9.39
N GLY A 247 -5.43 -5.79 8.26
CA GLY A 247 -5.57 -5.19 6.93
C GLY A 247 -4.32 -4.43 6.48
N SER A 248 -4.51 -3.31 5.77
CA SER A 248 -3.39 -2.50 5.27
C SER A 248 -2.50 -1.89 6.37
N SER A 249 -2.95 -1.83 7.63
CA SER A 249 -2.08 -1.41 8.75
C SER A 249 -0.94 -2.40 9.04
N THR A 250 -1.07 -3.65 8.56
CA THR A 250 -0.05 -4.70 8.66
C THR A 250 1.03 -4.58 7.58
N VAL A 251 0.84 -3.74 6.55
CA VAL A 251 1.82 -3.62 5.44
C VAL A 251 2.19 -2.18 5.09
N ASN A 252 1.67 -1.18 5.81
CA ASN A 252 2.02 0.21 5.55
C ASN A 252 3.24 0.69 6.36
N ASN A 253 3.66 1.93 6.10
CA ASN A 253 4.85 2.53 6.69
C ASN A 253 4.60 3.19 8.06
N GLY A 254 3.39 3.07 8.63
CA GLY A 254 3.06 3.65 9.94
C GLY A 254 2.95 5.17 9.97
N ILE A 255 2.85 5.83 8.81
CA ILE A 255 2.72 7.28 8.68
C ILE A 255 1.36 7.75 9.19
N CYS A 256 1.38 8.85 9.93
CA CYS A 256 0.21 9.47 10.55
C CYS A 256 0.25 10.97 10.28
N LEU A 257 -0.53 11.44 9.30
CA LEU A 257 -0.79 12.85 9.07
C LEU A 257 -2.28 13.13 9.30
N ARG A 258 -2.59 14.29 9.88
CA ARG A 258 -3.97 14.76 10.04
C ARG A 258 -4.39 15.58 8.82
N VAL A 259 -5.68 15.59 8.53
CA VAL A 259 -6.25 16.60 7.61
C VAL A 259 -6.27 17.96 8.30
N ASN A 260 -6.01 19.03 7.54
CA ASN A 260 -6.11 20.43 8.00
C ASN A 260 -5.32 20.76 9.28
N GLU A 261 -4.13 20.21 9.45
CA GLU A 261 -3.34 20.42 10.68
C GLU A 261 -2.55 21.72 10.63
N ALA A 262 -2.84 22.62 11.56
CA ALA A 262 -2.19 23.93 11.62
C ALA A 262 -0.66 23.80 11.74
N GLY A 263 0.07 24.49 10.85
CA GLY A 263 1.53 24.45 10.80
C GLY A 263 2.15 23.16 10.23
N ARG A 264 1.32 22.16 9.92
CA ARG A 264 1.71 20.86 9.37
C ARG A 264 1.17 20.63 7.96
N THR A 265 0.11 21.34 7.60
CA THR A 265 -0.48 21.45 6.27
C THR A 265 -0.08 22.78 5.62
N HIS A 266 0.21 22.75 4.32
CA HIS A 266 0.52 23.95 3.56
C HIS A 266 -0.63 24.98 3.63
N PRO A 267 -0.37 26.28 3.82
CA PRO A 267 -1.44 27.29 3.98
C PRO A 267 -2.38 27.43 2.77
N ASP A 268 -1.86 27.26 1.54
CA ASP A 268 -2.65 27.24 0.30
C ASP A 268 -3.19 25.83 -0.09
N ALA A 269 -3.12 24.85 0.80
CA ALA A 269 -3.75 23.56 0.54
C ALA A 269 -5.29 23.69 0.58
N PRO A 270 -6.02 22.95 -0.28
CA PRO A 270 -7.47 22.85 -0.14
C PRO A 270 -7.86 22.31 1.25
N ASP A 271 -8.78 23.02 1.91
CA ASP A 271 -9.35 22.60 3.18
C ASP A 271 -10.30 21.42 2.96
N VAL A 272 -9.93 20.26 3.49
CA VAL A 272 -10.65 18.99 3.27
C VAL A 272 -12.04 19.02 3.91
N LEU A 273 -12.16 19.50 5.15
CA LEU A 273 -13.42 19.54 5.87
C LEU A 273 -14.38 20.59 5.28
N ALA A 274 -13.87 21.74 4.84
CA ALA A 274 -14.67 22.72 4.11
C ALA A 274 -15.15 22.16 2.76
N LYS A 275 -14.28 21.42 2.04
CA LYS A 275 -14.68 20.72 0.82
C LYS A 275 -15.81 19.72 1.10
N TRP A 276 -15.68 18.89 2.14
CA TRP A 276 -16.72 17.93 2.53
C TRP A 276 -18.05 18.61 2.86
N ALA A 277 -18.03 19.68 3.67
CA ALA A 277 -19.23 20.46 3.97
C ALA A 277 -19.87 21.04 2.69
N SER A 278 -19.07 21.56 1.75
CA SER A 278 -19.59 22.17 0.52
C SER A 278 -20.30 21.17 -0.42
N ILE A 279 -20.09 19.87 -0.26
CA ILE A 279 -20.72 18.80 -1.04
C ILE A 279 -21.81 18.04 -0.26
N GLY A 280 -22.30 18.61 0.85
CA GLY A 280 -23.37 18.02 1.68
C GLY A 280 -22.90 16.94 2.64
N ALA A 281 -21.61 16.91 2.97
CA ALA A 281 -21.01 15.92 3.86
C ALA A 281 -20.30 16.56 5.07
N PRO A 282 -20.95 17.45 5.83
CA PRO A 282 -20.32 18.10 6.98
C PRO A 282 -19.93 17.08 8.05
N VAL A 283 -18.83 17.35 8.74
CA VAL A 283 -18.45 16.68 9.99
C VAL A 283 -18.18 17.74 11.05
N ASP A 284 -18.49 17.43 12.31
CA ASP A 284 -18.08 18.28 13.42
C ASP A 284 -16.56 18.21 13.55
N ALA A 285 -15.88 19.27 13.12
CA ALA A 285 -14.42 19.36 13.11
C ALA A 285 -13.81 19.16 14.51
N ALA A 286 -14.43 19.69 15.56
CA ALA A 286 -13.91 19.56 16.92
C ALA A 286 -14.01 18.11 17.41
N ALA A 287 -15.16 17.47 17.20
CA ALA A 287 -15.33 16.06 17.55
C ALA A 287 -14.49 15.11 16.68
N PHE A 288 -14.26 15.47 15.42
CA PHE A 288 -13.37 14.72 14.52
C PHE A 288 -11.90 14.81 14.96
N HIS A 289 -11.41 16.01 15.29
CA HIS A 289 -10.07 16.18 15.84
C HIS A 289 -9.89 15.53 17.22
N ALA A 290 -10.91 15.55 18.08
CA ALA A 290 -10.88 14.78 19.33
C ALA A 290 -10.76 13.27 19.07
N SER A 291 -11.30 12.77 17.96
CA SER A 291 -11.14 11.37 17.55
C SER A 291 -9.72 11.07 17.04
N TYR A 292 -9.07 12.01 16.35
CA TYR A 292 -7.63 11.90 16.06
C TYR A 292 -6.80 11.81 17.35
N ASP A 293 -7.10 12.64 18.35
CA ASP A 293 -6.40 12.66 19.64
C ASP A 293 -6.55 11.33 20.39
N ALA A 294 -7.76 10.77 20.42
CA ALA A 294 -8.02 9.46 21.04
C ALA A 294 -7.22 8.34 20.37
N VAL A 295 -7.17 8.33 19.02
CA VAL A 295 -6.38 7.36 18.25
C VAL A 295 -4.88 7.57 18.49
N GLN A 296 -4.38 8.81 18.53
CA GLN A 296 -2.98 9.10 18.84
C GLN A 296 -2.57 8.60 20.22
N ALA A 297 -3.40 8.83 21.24
CA ALA A 297 -3.14 8.32 22.58
C ALA A 297 -3.08 6.79 22.58
N LYS A 298 -4.00 6.13 21.87
CA LYS A 298 -4.07 4.65 21.80
C LYS A 298 -2.86 4.03 21.10
N LEU A 299 -2.44 4.61 19.97
CA LEU A 299 -1.34 4.10 19.15
C LEU A 299 0.04 4.59 19.59
N GLY A 300 0.09 5.59 20.49
CA GLY A 300 1.33 6.28 20.84
C GLY A 300 1.94 6.96 19.62
N ILE A 301 1.14 7.66 18.81
CA ILE A 301 1.63 8.38 17.63
C ILE A 301 2.57 9.50 18.08
N GLY A 302 3.79 9.51 17.53
CA GLY A 302 4.79 10.52 17.82
C GLY A 302 5.72 10.78 16.64
N ARG A 303 6.46 11.89 16.72
CA ARG A 303 7.34 12.35 15.65
C ARG A 303 8.48 11.38 15.37
N ALA A 304 8.73 11.08 14.10
CA ALA A 304 9.93 10.40 13.65
C ALA A 304 11.18 11.25 13.96
N GLU A 305 12.25 10.60 14.39
CA GLU A 305 13.52 11.29 14.65
C GLU A 305 14.41 11.38 13.41
N PRO A 306 15.28 12.40 13.32
CA PRO A 306 16.25 12.48 12.23
C PRO A 306 17.10 11.22 12.02
N ARG A 307 17.39 10.47 13.10
CA ARG A 307 18.17 9.23 13.02
C ARG A 307 17.48 8.13 12.21
N SER A 308 16.14 8.10 12.24
CA SER A 308 15.34 7.11 11.52
C SER A 308 15.29 7.37 10.02
N GLY A 309 15.65 8.58 9.56
CA GLY A 309 15.71 9.00 8.16
C GLY A 309 17.02 9.72 7.83
N ARG A 310 18.13 9.16 8.30
CA ARG A 310 19.49 9.73 8.18
C ARG A 310 20.00 9.87 6.73
N HIS A 311 19.40 9.14 5.80
CA HIS A 311 19.75 9.09 4.38
C HIS A 311 18.63 9.71 3.51
N ASN A 312 17.54 8.99 3.17
CA ASN A 312 16.49 9.54 2.29
C ASN A 312 15.72 10.69 2.96
N GLY A 313 15.42 10.56 4.26
CA GLY A 313 14.68 11.59 4.99
C GLY A 313 15.43 12.93 5.01
N THR A 314 16.70 12.86 5.40
CA THR A 314 17.61 14.01 5.42
C THR A 314 17.89 14.55 4.02
N HIS A 315 17.98 13.68 3.01
CA HIS A 315 18.14 14.06 1.61
C HIS A 315 16.97 14.88 1.10
N LEU A 316 15.73 14.43 1.32
CA LEU A 316 14.53 15.16 0.89
C LEU A 316 14.46 16.53 1.56
N ILE A 317 14.65 16.59 2.88
CA ILE A 317 14.60 17.84 3.64
C ILE A 317 15.66 18.84 3.14
N LYS A 318 16.91 18.42 3.01
CA LYS A 318 18.01 19.29 2.55
C LYS A 318 17.84 19.71 1.10
N GLY A 319 17.41 18.78 0.23
CA GLY A 319 17.12 19.06 -1.16
C GLY A 319 16.01 20.09 -1.31
N TRP A 320 14.93 19.96 -0.53
CA TRP A 320 13.84 20.92 -0.54
C TRP A 320 14.30 22.29 -0.05
N GLN A 321 15.03 22.35 1.06
CA GLN A 321 15.55 23.62 1.59
C GLN A 321 16.43 24.34 0.56
N ALA A 322 17.30 23.63 -0.14
CA ALA A 322 18.14 24.20 -1.19
C ALA A 322 17.31 24.66 -2.41
N HIS A 323 16.33 23.85 -2.82
CA HIS A 323 15.42 24.18 -3.93
C HIS A 323 14.57 25.43 -3.61
N ALA A 324 13.89 25.44 -2.46
CA ALA A 324 13.03 26.55 -2.03
C ALA A 324 13.83 27.85 -1.82
N ALA A 325 15.08 27.77 -1.34
CA ALA A 325 15.95 28.94 -1.21
C ALA A 325 16.34 29.56 -2.55
N ALA A 326 16.37 28.77 -3.63
CA ALA A 326 16.65 29.23 -4.99
C ALA A 326 15.36 29.62 -5.76
N SER A 327 14.18 29.31 -5.23
CA SER A 327 12.91 29.54 -5.89
C SER A 327 12.38 30.96 -5.67
N SER A 328 11.74 31.49 -6.72
CA SER A 328 10.95 32.72 -6.65
C SER A 328 9.46 32.47 -6.41
N ASP A 329 8.99 31.22 -6.36
CA ASP A 329 7.59 30.89 -6.11
C ASP A 329 7.27 31.03 -4.60
N PRO A 330 6.37 31.95 -4.19
CA PRO A 330 5.97 32.09 -2.80
C PRO A 330 5.29 30.84 -2.21
N ARG A 331 4.74 29.95 -3.04
CA ARG A 331 4.16 28.68 -2.60
C ARG A 331 5.26 27.73 -2.13
N GLU A 332 6.31 27.57 -2.93
CA GLU A 332 7.46 26.71 -2.58
C GLU A 332 8.18 27.22 -1.32
N GLN A 333 8.31 28.54 -1.16
CA GLN A 333 8.89 29.15 0.03
C GLN A 333 8.07 28.95 1.31
N ARG A 334 6.75 28.73 1.17
CA ARG A 334 5.82 28.50 2.30
C ARG A 334 5.48 27.03 2.51
N ALA A 335 6.09 26.13 1.74
CA ALA A 335 5.89 24.70 1.90
C ALA A 335 6.32 24.22 3.28
N VAL A 336 5.56 23.26 3.81
CA VAL A 336 5.87 22.66 5.11
C VAL A 336 6.82 21.49 4.88
N THR A 337 8.04 21.59 5.37
CA THR A 337 9.05 20.52 5.29
C THR A 337 9.33 19.95 6.65
N ASP A 338 9.09 18.65 6.83
CA ASP A 338 9.05 18.11 8.17
C ASP A 338 9.20 16.58 8.27
N TRP A 339 9.46 16.08 9.48
CA TRP A 339 9.39 14.64 9.78
C TRP A 339 7.93 14.15 9.93
N PHE A 340 7.63 12.91 9.56
CA PHE A 340 6.32 12.33 9.81
C PHE A 340 6.04 12.11 11.30
N ASP A 341 4.77 12.16 11.71
CA ASP A 341 4.34 11.44 12.91
C ASP A 341 4.07 9.97 12.56
N LYS A 342 4.40 9.05 13.47
CA LYS A 342 4.37 7.61 13.21
C LYS A 342 3.83 6.81 14.39
N ASN A 343 3.14 5.70 14.08
CA ASN A 343 2.51 4.81 15.08
C ASN A 343 3.48 3.76 15.66
N PHE A 344 4.69 4.14 16.03
CA PHE A 344 5.58 3.26 16.80
C PHE A 344 6.28 4.02 17.93
N GLY A 345 5.62 5.05 18.45
CA GLY A 345 6.14 5.84 19.55
C GLY A 345 7.24 6.81 19.13
N PRO A 346 7.46 7.87 19.94
CA PRO A 346 8.66 8.67 19.83
C PRO A 346 9.89 7.81 20.19
N PRO A 347 11.10 8.27 19.83
CA PRO A 347 12.36 7.63 20.19
C PRO A 347 12.47 7.36 21.69
N ASN A 348 13.31 6.39 22.06
CA ASN A 348 13.59 6.03 23.46
C ASN A 348 12.36 5.54 24.25
N THR A 349 11.27 5.17 23.58
CA THR A 349 10.15 4.46 24.19
C THR A 349 10.27 2.95 23.97
N PRO A 350 9.59 2.11 24.78
CA PRO A 350 9.48 0.67 24.50
C PRO A 350 8.88 0.33 23.13
N ASN A 351 8.33 1.32 22.42
CA ASN A 351 7.65 1.15 21.15
C ASN A 351 8.52 1.54 19.95
N ALA A 352 9.61 2.30 20.18
CA ALA A 352 10.41 2.92 19.13
C ALA A 352 10.82 1.94 18.02
N CYS A 353 10.79 2.41 16.77
CA CYS A 353 11.18 1.61 15.61
C CYS A 353 12.68 1.29 15.64
N ALA A 354 13.05 0.07 15.24
CA ALA A 354 14.46 -0.34 15.10
C ALA A 354 15.04 -0.05 13.71
N TYR A 355 14.30 0.70 12.88
CA TYR A 355 14.70 1.15 11.54
C TYR A 355 15.19 0.02 10.64
N CYS A 356 14.46 -1.11 10.64
CA CYS A 356 14.86 -2.28 9.86
C CYS A 356 14.60 -2.13 8.36
N GLY A 357 13.71 -1.21 7.95
CA GLY A 357 13.51 -0.92 6.53
C GLY A 357 12.59 -1.88 5.76
N TYR A 358 11.76 -2.68 6.44
CA TYR A 358 10.89 -3.71 5.84
C TYR A 358 9.40 -3.54 6.19
N CYS A 359 8.96 -2.32 6.50
CA CYS A 359 7.57 -2.02 6.87
C CYS A 359 6.54 -2.54 5.84
N ASN A 360 6.87 -2.50 4.54
CA ASN A 360 6.04 -3.02 3.45
C ASN A 360 5.81 -4.54 3.54
N SER A 361 6.73 -5.30 4.13
CA SER A 361 6.60 -6.75 4.31
C SER A 361 6.02 -7.13 5.68
N GLY A 362 5.55 -6.14 6.45
CA GLY A 362 5.14 -6.30 7.83
C GLY A 362 6.28 -6.16 8.83
N CYS A 363 5.95 -5.87 10.10
CA CYS A 363 6.97 -5.68 11.14
C CYS A 363 7.24 -7.01 11.87
N PRO A 364 8.41 -7.64 11.70
CA PRO A 364 8.72 -8.90 12.39
C PRO A 364 8.95 -8.72 13.89
N TYR A 365 9.27 -7.51 14.33
CA TYR A 365 9.70 -7.23 15.70
C TYR A 365 8.58 -6.76 16.64
N GLY A 366 7.32 -6.71 16.18
CA GLY A 366 6.19 -6.24 17.00
C GLY A 366 6.25 -4.75 17.40
N ARG A 367 7.11 -3.96 16.73
CA ARG A 367 7.35 -2.54 17.05
C ARG A 367 6.33 -1.60 16.44
N ARG A 368 5.88 -1.86 15.21
CA ARG A 368 4.83 -1.07 14.54
C ARG A 368 3.49 -1.31 15.23
N MET A 369 2.84 -0.25 15.69
CA MET A 369 1.53 -0.29 16.35
C MET A 369 0.41 -0.29 15.30
N GLY A 370 0.38 -1.34 14.46
CA GLY A 370 -0.73 -1.63 13.58
C GLY A 370 -1.95 -2.14 14.37
N MET A 371 -3.06 -2.39 13.67
CA MET A 371 -4.29 -2.85 14.33
C MET A 371 -4.11 -4.20 15.02
N ALA A 372 -3.28 -5.08 14.44
CA ALA A 372 -2.95 -6.39 15.00
C ALA A 372 -2.08 -6.31 16.28
N GLN A 373 -1.48 -5.16 16.59
CA GLN A 373 -0.66 -4.93 17.78
C GLN A 373 -1.33 -4.00 18.82
N THR A 374 -2.52 -3.47 18.51
CA THR A 374 -3.18 -2.44 19.33
C THR A 374 -4.65 -2.73 19.59
N TYR A 375 -5.54 -2.26 18.72
CA TYR A 375 -6.98 -2.33 18.88
C TYR A 375 -7.48 -3.77 18.93
N LEU A 376 -7.01 -4.65 18.02
CA LEU A 376 -7.48 -6.04 17.97
C LEU A 376 -7.09 -6.85 19.22
N PRO A 377 -5.82 -6.88 19.68
CA PRO A 377 -5.45 -7.56 20.92
C PRO A 377 -6.26 -7.09 22.13
N GLN A 378 -6.51 -5.78 22.24
CA GLN A 378 -7.25 -5.21 23.37
C GLN A 378 -8.74 -5.52 23.28
N ALA A 379 -9.36 -5.42 22.10
CA ALA A 379 -10.76 -5.84 21.89
C ALA A 379 -10.96 -7.31 22.29
N CYS A 380 -10.01 -8.17 21.94
CA CYS A 380 -10.06 -9.59 22.27
C CYS A 380 -9.82 -9.88 23.75
N ARG A 381 -8.71 -9.39 24.30
CA ARG A 381 -8.27 -9.71 25.67
C ARG A 381 -9.11 -9.01 26.72
N ASP A 382 -9.40 -7.73 26.51
CA ASP A 382 -10.00 -6.87 27.54
C ASP A 382 -11.54 -6.84 27.43
N HIS A 383 -12.10 -7.15 26.25
CA HIS A 383 -13.54 -7.08 25.97
C HIS A 383 -14.14 -8.35 25.34
N GLY A 384 -13.35 -9.40 25.13
CA GLY A 384 -13.86 -10.69 24.70
C GLY A 384 -14.27 -10.78 23.23
N ALA A 385 -13.88 -9.84 22.37
CA ALA A 385 -14.07 -9.97 20.92
C ALA A 385 -13.38 -11.24 20.37
N ARG A 386 -13.87 -11.76 19.24
CA ARG A 386 -13.30 -12.94 18.57
C ARG A 386 -13.07 -12.66 17.10
N ILE A 387 -11.99 -13.20 16.54
CA ILE A 387 -11.59 -12.97 15.14
C ILE A 387 -11.69 -14.27 14.37
N LEU A 388 -12.38 -14.26 13.23
CA LEU A 388 -12.47 -15.36 12.28
C LEU A 388 -11.71 -14.98 11.00
N PRO A 389 -10.44 -15.42 10.86
CA PRO A 389 -9.64 -15.17 9.66
C PRO A 389 -10.03 -16.09 8.50
N GLU A 390 -9.43 -15.84 7.33
CA GLU A 390 -9.60 -16.61 6.09
C GLU A 390 -11.06 -16.80 5.65
N THR A 391 -11.94 -15.89 6.07
CA THR A 391 -13.38 -15.99 5.87
C THR A 391 -13.90 -14.73 5.19
N LYS A 392 -14.64 -14.89 4.09
CA LYS A 392 -15.20 -13.78 3.32
C LYS A 392 -16.66 -13.56 3.70
N ALA A 393 -17.06 -12.34 4.01
CA ALA A 393 -18.47 -11.96 4.01
C ALA A 393 -18.98 -11.84 2.56
N GLU A 394 -20.06 -12.54 2.24
CA GLU A 394 -20.66 -12.57 0.90
C GLU A 394 -21.87 -11.63 0.80
N GLU A 395 -22.72 -11.57 1.81
CA GLU A 395 -23.99 -10.83 1.78
C GLU A 395 -24.48 -10.55 3.20
N ILE A 396 -25.09 -9.38 3.41
CA ILE A 396 -25.89 -9.04 4.59
C ILE A 396 -27.35 -9.39 4.29
N LEU A 397 -27.99 -10.13 5.17
CA LEU A 397 -29.40 -10.49 5.06
C LEU A 397 -30.26 -9.55 5.89
N TRP A 398 -31.38 -9.14 5.31
CA TRP A 398 -32.27 -8.12 5.86
C TRP A 398 -33.57 -8.69 6.39
N ARG A 399 -34.16 -7.98 7.34
CA ARG A 399 -35.57 -8.03 7.68
C ARG A 399 -36.17 -6.63 7.63
N ASP A 400 -37.48 -6.56 7.46
CA ASP A 400 -38.19 -5.28 7.52
C ASP A 400 -38.17 -4.71 8.95
N ALA A 401 -37.94 -3.40 9.05
CA ALA A 401 -38.02 -2.64 10.29
C ALA A 401 -39.04 -1.50 10.19
N ALA A 402 -39.25 -0.78 11.29
CA ALA A 402 -40.18 0.36 11.30
C ALA A 402 -39.71 1.49 10.36
N ASN A 403 -40.66 2.26 9.84
CA ASN A 403 -40.45 3.41 8.94
C ASN A 403 -39.76 3.08 7.61
N ASP A 404 -40.15 1.95 6.99
CA ASP A 404 -39.64 1.50 5.69
C ASP A 404 -38.10 1.35 5.64
N LYS A 405 -37.49 1.05 6.80
CA LYS A 405 -36.06 0.78 6.92
C LYS A 405 -35.78 -0.71 6.94
N LEU A 406 -34.56 -1.07 6.55
CA LEU A 406 -34.02 -2.41 6.66
C LEU A 406 -33.23 -2.59 7.95
N GLU A 407 -33.30 -3.77 8.54
CA GLU A 407 -32.44 -4.19 9.64
C GLU A 407 -31.65 -5.43 9.23
N ALA A 408 -30.34 -5.38 9.39
CA ALA A 408 -29.49 -6.53 9.17
C ALA A 408 -29.75 -7.59 10.25
N GLU A 409 -30.20 -8.78 9.84
CA GLU A 409 -30.46 -9.91 10.73
C GLU A 409 -29.24 -10.84 10.82
N ALA A 410 -28.52 -11.01 9.71
CA ALA A 410 -27.43 -11.96 9.61
C ALA A 410 -26.44 -11.60 8.52
N VAL A 411 -25.25 -12.21 8.59
CA VAL A 411 -24.22 -12.13 7.55
C VAL A 411 -23.94 -13.52 7.03
N ARG A 412 -23.97 -13.68 5.70
CA ARG A 412 -23.55 -14.91 5.03
C ARG A 412 -22.03 -14.89 4.84
N LEU A 413 -21.37 -15.88 5.40
CA LEU A 413 -19.92 -16.08 5.36
C LEU A 413 -19.56 -17.22 4.42
N VAL A 414 -18.47 -17.06 3.67
CA VAL A 414 -17.82 -18.10 2.87
C VAL A 414 -16.54 -18.51 3.58
N MET A 415 -16.53 -19.75 4.03
CA MET A 415 -15.44 -20.37 4.78
C MET A 415 -14.28 -20.77 3.85
N PRO A 416 -13.08 -21.08 4.39
CA PRO A 416 -11.91 -21.47 3.57
C PRO A 416 -12.15 -22.66 2.64
N ASP A 417 -13.03 -23.60 3.03
CA ASP A 417 -13.40 -24.79 2.26
C ASP A 417 -14.48 -24.50 1.19
N GLY A 418 -14.93 -23.25 1.08
CA GLY A 418 -15.99 -22.81 0.17
C GLY A 418 -17.41 -23.04 0.69
N SER A 419 -17.57 -23.64 1.88
CA SER A 419 -18.87 -23.77 2.52
C SER A 419 -19.43 -22.41 2.93
N ARG A 420 -20.77 -22.31 2.96
CA ARG A 420 -21.47 -21.10 3.40
C ARG A 420 -22.03 -21.30 4.80
N ARG A 421 -21.77 -20.34 5.68
CA ARG A 421 -22.31 -20.28 7.04
C ARG A 421 -23.10 -18.99 7.22
N LEU A 422 -24.22 -19.07 7.92
CA LEU A 422 -24.98 -17.88 8.30
C LEU A 422 -24.70 -17.57 9.76
N VAL A 423 -24.36 -16.31 10.06
CA VAL A 423 -24.14 -15.83 11.43
C VAL A 423 -25.12 -14.71 11.71
N ARG A 424 -25.98 -14.89 12.72
CA ARG A 424 -26.93 -13.87 13.17
C ARG A 424 -26.19 -12.72 13.86
N ALA A 425 -26.59 -11.49 13.54
CA ALA A 425 -26.16 -10.27 14.20
C ALA A 425 -27.36 -9.69 14.96
N SER A 426 -27.42 -9.88 16.28
CA SER A 426 -28.61 -9.55 17.07
C SER A 426 -28.78 -8.04 17.30
N VAL A 427 -27.71 -7.26 17.16
CA VAL A 427 -27.69 -5.81 17.33
C VAL A 427 -27.36 -5.10 16.02
N GLY A 428 -26.28 -5.47 15.32
CA GLY A 428 -25.95 -4.83 14.06
C GLY A 428 -24.70 -5.30 13.35
N VAL A 429 -24.44 -4.70 12.19
CA VAL A 429 -23.30 -5.03 11.32
C VAL A 429 -22.46 -3.79 11.07
N ILE A 430 -21.14 -3.94 11.13
CA ILE A 430 -20.19 -2.88 10.78
C ILE A 430 -19.36 -3.35 9.59
N VAL A 431 -19.45 -2.62 8.49
CA VAL A 431 -18.71 -2.88 7.26
C VAL A 431 -17.40 -2.08 7.26
N ALA A 432 -16.27 -2.78 7.11
CA ALA A 432 -14.92 -2.22 7.16
C ALA A 432 -13.91 -2.98 6.26
N GLY A 433 -14.37 -3.49 5.11
CA GLY A 433 -13.56 -4.23 4.13
C GLY A 433 -12.62 -3.37 3.28
N GLY A 434 -12.65 -2.04 3.47
CA GLY A 434 -11.97 -1.05 2.61
C GLY A 434 -12.77 -0.75 1.35
N THR A 435 -12.45 0.38 0.69
CA THR A 435 -13.16 0.94 -0.48
C THR A 435 -13.77 -0.07 -1.43
N ILE A 436 -12.97 -0.97 -1.99
CA ILE A 436 -13.45 -1.87 -3.03
C ILE A 436 -14.33 -2.99 -2.44
N ALA A 437 -13.93 -3.59 -1.32
CA ALA A 437 -14.63 -4.76 -0.78
C ALA A 437 -15.92 -4.37 -0.05
N SER A 438 -15.94 -3.24 0.65
CA SER A 438 -17.14 -2.71 1.31
C SER A 438 -18.20 -2.30 0.31
N SER A 439 -17.81 -1.62 -0.77
CA SER A 439 -18.75 -1.29 -1.87
C SER A 439 -19.34 -2.56 -2.48
N LYS A 440 -18.50 -3.56 -2.77
CA LYS A 440 -18.96 -4.84 -3.32
C LYS A 440 -19.92 -5.58 -2.37
N LEU A 441 -19.66 -5.58 -1.08
CA LEU A 441 -20.52 -6.24 -0.10
C LEU A 441 -21.88 -5.56 -0.01
N LEU A 442 -21.90 -4.23 0.04
CA LEU A 442 -23.12 -3.44 0.13
C LEU A 442 -23.96 -3.61 -1.14
N ASP A 443 -23.33 -3.53 -2.32
CA ASP A 443 -23.96 -3.84 -3.62
C ASP A 443 -24.58 -5.25 -3.65
N SER A 444 -23.80 -6.27 -3.27
CA SER A 444 -24.30 -7.65 -3.23
C SER A 444 -25.34 -7.90 -2.15
N SER A 445 -25.52 -6.95 -1.22
CA SER A 445 -26.59 -6.95 -0.22
C SER A 445 -27.77 -6.06 -0.62
N GLY A 446 -27.82 -5.55 -1.85
CA GLY A 446 -28.94 -4.75 -2.34
C GLY A 446 -28.93 -3.27 -1.95
N ILE A 447 -27.78 -2.73 -1.50
CA ILE A 447 -27.59 -1.29 -1.34
C ILE A 447 -27.04 -0.73 -2.65
N GLU A 448 -27.87 0.06 -3.34
CA GLU A 448 -27.55 0.62 -4.65
C GLU A 448 -26.62 1.85 -4.58
N GLY A 449 -25.96 2.18 -5.71
CA GLY A 449 -25.14 3.39 -5.84
C GLY A 449 -23.73 3.31 -5.24
N THR A 450 -23.35 2.16 -4.68
CA THR A 450 -22.05 1.97 -4.03
C THR A 450 -20.89 1.95 -5.03
N GLY A 451 -19.68 2.20 -4.54
CA GLY A 451 -18.46 2.12 -5.32
C GLY A 451 -18.24 3.27 -6.30
N TYR A 452 -19.01 4.36 -6.26
CA TYR A 452 -18.85 5.53 -7.14
C TYR A 452 -17.97 6.64 -6.53
N GLN A 453 -17.39 7.50 -7.38
CA GLN A 453 -16.57 8.66 -6.98
C GLN A 453 -15.40 8.33 -6.04
N ILE A 454 -14.71 7.24 -6.34
CA ILE A 454 -13.51 6.85 -5.63
C ILE A 454 -12.39 7.83 -5.96
N SER A 455 -11.64 8.22 -4.93
CA SER A 455 -10.45 9.05 -5.00
C SER A 455 -9.20 8.22 -4.71
N LEU A 456 -8.07 8.63 -5.26
CA LEU A 456 -6.75 8.07 -4.93
C LEU A 456 -5.82 9.19 -4.48
N ASN A 457 -5.04 8.93 -3.43
CA ASN A 457 -3.73 9.57 -3.35
C ASN A 457 -2.76 8.71 -4.18
N VAL A 458 -2.45 9.18 -5.38
CA VAL A 458 -1.59 8.54 -6.37
C VAL A 458 -0.13 8.69 -5.95
N ALA A 459 0.60 7.58 -6.01
CA ALA A 459 2.01 7.49 -5.73
C ALA A 459 2.80 7.27 -7.02
N SER A 460 3.81 8.12 -7.23
CA SER A 460 4.78 7.94 -8.32
C SER A 460 6.16 8.47 -7.90
N PRO A 461 7.20 7.63 -7.87
CA PRO A 461 8.50 8.01 -7.32
C PRO A 461 9.47 8.59 -8.36
N VAL A 462 10.48 9.29 -7.85
CA VAL A 462 11.71 9.60 -8.56
C VAL A 462 12.89 9.05 -7.75
N VAL A 463 13.73 8.25 -8.40
CA VAL A 463 14.96 7.74 -7.80
C VAL A 463 16.13 8.62 -8.25
N ALA A 464 17.04 8.96 -7.36
CA ALA A 464 18.20 9.78 -7.63
C ALA A 464 19.50 9.02 -7.36
N LEU A 465 20.40 9.04 -8.34
CA LEU A 465 21.74 8.51 -8.18
C LEU A 465 22.64 9.53 -7.49
N MET A 466 23.21 9.17 -6.35
CA MET A 466 24.12 10.04 -5.60
C MET A 466 25.59 9.78 -5.97
N PRO A 467 26.48 10.78 -5.84
CA PRO A 467 27.92 10.58 -5.97
C PRO A 467 28.45 9.50 -5.01
N ALA A 468 29.53 8.82 -5.39
CA ALA A 468 30.15 7.82 -4.53
C ALA A 468 30.56 8.43 -3.18
N GLY A 469 30.23 7.75 -2.08
CA GLY A 469 30.51 8.21 -0.72
C GLY A 469 29.58 9.32 -0.19
N VAL A 470 28.63 9.79 -1.00
CA VAL A 470 27.64 10.81 -0.60
C VAL A 470 26.29 10.14 -0.35
N GLY A 471 25.54 10.62 0.64
CA GLY A 471 24.17 10.18 0.91
C GLY A 471 24.04 8.95 1.81
N GLY A 472 25.04 8.07 1.83
CA GLY A 472 25.03 6.84 2.63
C GLY A 472 24.13 5.75 2.02
N ASN A 473 23.86 4.69 2.79
CA ASN A 473 23.05 3.56 2.32
C ASN A 473 21.56 3.87 2.51
N ALA A 474 20.85 4.26 1.46
CA ALA A 474 19.43 4.63 1.52
C ALA A 474 18.50 3.58 2.15
N TRP A 475 18.86 2.30 2.12
CA TRP A 475 18.08 1.23 2.75
C TRP A 475 18.37 1.03 4.25
N ASP A 476 19.42 1.66 4.77
CA ASP A 476 19.83 1.58 6.17
C ASP A 476 19.13 2.66 7.01
N GLU A 477 17.80 2.60 7.03
CA GLU A 477 16.94 3.49 7.81
C GLU A 477 15.48 2.98 7.80
N ASP A 478 14.54 3.76 8.32
CA ASP A 478 13.11 3.52 8.15
C ASP A 478 12.67 3.96 6.74
N GLN A 479 11.76 3.19 6.14
CA GLN A 479 11.35 3.33 4.74
C GLN A 479 10.81 4.70 4.38
N MET A 480 10.11 5.38 5.29
CA MET A 480 9.53 6.70 5.04
C MET A 480 9.49 7.51 6.32
N THR A 481 10.13 8.69 6.33
CA THR A 481 10.37 9.44 7.59
C THR A 481 10.15 10.93 7.50
N SER A 482 10.23 11.52 6.30
CA SER A 482 10.04 12.95 6.08
C SER A 482 9.11 13.22 4.90
N TYR A 483 8.54 14.42 4.90
CA TYR A 483 7.71 14.92 3.81
C TYR A 483 7.90 16.42 3.58
N VAL A 484 7.41 16.84 2.42
CA VAL A 484 7.13 18.22 2.08
C VAL A 484 5.67 18.32 1.65
N ASP A 485 4.89 19.21 2.27
CA ASP A 485 3.58 19.60 1.74
C ASP A 485 3.73 20.82 0.83
N CYS A 486 3.59 20.61 -0.48
CA CYS A 486 3.64 21.65 -1.51
C CYS A 486 2.25 22.27 -1.76
N GLY A 487 1.25 21.88 -0.98
CA GLY A 487 -0.14 22.33 -1.05
C GLY A 487 -0.98 21.70 -2.16
N LYS A 488 -0.40 21.38 -3.32
CA LYS A 488 -1.11 20.60 -4.36
C LYS A 488 -0.90 19.08 -4.19
N TYR A 489 0.27 18.69 -3.73
CA TYR A 489 0.73 17.32 -3.54
C TYR A 489 1.74 17.28 -2.38
N LEU A 490 2.03 16.08 -1.88
CA LEU A 490 3.15 15.86 -0.96
C LEU A 490 4.35 15.26 -1.70
N LEU A 491 5.54 15.54 -1.23
CA LEU A 491 6.74 14.76 -1.51
C LEU A 491 7.10 13.98 -0.26
N GLU A 492 7.35 12.68 -0.37
CA GLU A 492 7.59 11.81 0.77
C GLU A 492 8.91 11.04 0.58
N SER A 493 9.84 11.12 1.54
CA SER A 493 11.08 10.34 1.46
C SER A 493 10.72 8.86 1.49
N HIS A 494 11.39 8.06 0.66
CA HIS A 494 10.96 6.70 0.42
C HIS A 494 12.12 5.79 0.01
N PHE A 495 12.14 4.55 0.50
CA PHE A 495 12.83 3.44 -0.16
C PHE A 495 12.08 2.12 -0.01
N GLN A 496 12.42 1.13 -0.84
CA GLN A 496 11.94 -0.25 -0.73
C GLN A 496 13.11 -1.22 -0.54
N PRO A 497 12.91 -2.39 0.09
CA PRO A 497 13.89 -3.47 0.04
C PRO A 497 14.03 -4.04 -1.38
N PRO A 498 15.07 -4.87 -1.65
CA PRO A 498 15.53 -5.19 -3.01
C PRO A 498 14.47 -5.67 -3.99
N MET A 499 13.58 -6.60 -3.60
CA MET A 499 12.54 -7.11 -4.48
C MET A 499 11.57 -6.01 -4.90
N ALA A 500 11.01 -5.29 -3.92
CA ALA A 500 10.04 -4.24 -4.18
C ALA A 500 10.68 -3.03 -4.89
N MET A 501 11.94 -2.70 -4.57
CA MET A 501 12.68 -1.65 -5.28
C MET A 501 12.92 -2.04 -6.73
N ALA A 502 13.27 -3.30 -7.02
CA ALA A 502 13.52 -3.74 -8.38
C ALA A 502 12.29 -3.66 -9.29
N SER A 503 11.09 -3.95 -8.77
CA SER A 503 9.85 -3.76 -9.54
C SER A 503 9.58 -2.30 -9.87
N LEU A 504 9.97 -1.38 -8.98
CA LEU A 504 9.73 0.06 -9.09
C LEU A 504 10.82 0.77 -9.89
N MET A 505 12.05 0.24 -9.86
CA MET A 505 13.21 0.82 -10.51
C MET A 505 12.95 0.93 -12.03
N PRO A 506 12.97 2.15 -12.59
CA PRO A 506 12.76 2.33 -14.01
C PRO A 506 13.92 1.70 -14.80
N GLY A 507 13.70 1.40 -16.08
CA GLY A 507 14.74 0.93 -16.99
C GLY A 507 14.56 -0.52 -17.44
N TRP A 508 15.24 -0.86 -18.52
CA TRP A 508 15.16 -2.15 -19.19
C TRP A 508 16.57 -2.72 -19.38
N PHE A 509 16.69 -4.04 -19.46
CA PHE A 509 17.95 -4.73 -19.76
C PHE A 509 19.10 -4.33 -18.81
N GLY A 510 20.31 -4.16 -19.35
CA GLY A 510 21.48 -3.70 -18.62
C GLY A 510 21.30 -2.37 -17.89
N THR A 511 20.43 -1.47 -18.37
CA THR A 511 20.15 -0.20 -17.68
C THR A 511 19.49 -0.43 -16.32
N HIS A 512 18.55 -1.38 -16.22
CA HIS A 512 17.94 -1.73 -14.93
C HIS A 512 18.98 -2.33 -13.98
N ALA A 513 19.76 -3.29 -14.49
CA ALA A 513 20.81 -3.94 -13.71
C ALA A 513 21.88 -2.95 -13.23
N GLU A 514 22.29 -1.97 -14.05
CA GLU A 514 23.21 -0.90 -13.67
C GLU A 514 22.63 -0.02 -12.56
N ARG A 515 21.35 0.37 -12.66
CA ARG A 515 20.67 1.14 -11.62
C ARG A 515 20.60 0.37 -10.31
N MET A 516 20.28 -0.92 -10.35
CA MET A 516 20.26 -1.78 -9.17
C MET A 516 21.65 -2.04 -8.58
N ARG A 517 22.72 -2.12 -9.39
CA ARG A 517 24.10 -2.15 -8.87
C ARG A 517 24.47 -0.89 -8.09
N ASN A 518 23.79 0.22 -8.36
CA ASN A 518 23.95 1.46 -7.61
C ASN A 518 23.06 1.54 -6.36
N PHE A 519 22.35 0.48 -5.96
CA PHE A 519 21.34 0.53 -4.89
C PHE A 519 21.87 1.07 -3.54
N SER A 520 23.14 0.86 -3.21
CA SER A 520 23.79 1.41 -2.02
C SER A 520 23.95 2.94 -2.02
N ARG A 521 23.71 3.61 -3.15
CA ARG A 521 23.87 5.07 -3.32
C ARG A 521 22.73 5.72 -4.10
N VAL A 522 21.59 5.05 -4.25
CA VAL A 522 20.38 5.70 -4.79
C VAL A 522 19.52 6.18 -3.64
N HIS A 523 19.02 7.40 -3.73
CA HIS A 523 18.03 7.94 -2.82
C HIS A 523 16.69 8.03 -3.55
N SER A 524 15.57 7.92 -2.86
CA SER A 524 14.26 7.92 -3.48
C SER A 524 13.25 8.74 -2.66
N ALA A 525 12.31 9.32 -3.38
CA ALA A 525 11.15 9.98 -2.81
C ALA A 525 9.94 9.74 -3.71
N GLY A 526 8.77 9.65 -3.09
CA GLY A 526 7.48 9.51 -3.75
C GLY A 526 6.76 10.84 -3.84
N ILE A 527 5.99 11.02 -4.92
CA ILE A 527 4.94 12.04 -4.99
C ILE A 527 3.67 11.42 -4.42
N LEU A 528 2.96 12.12 -3.55
CA LEU A 528 1.60 11.82 -3.13
C LEU A 528 0.65 12.85 -3.77
N PHE A 529 0.05 12.49 -4.90
CA PHE A 529 -0.80 13.36 -5.70
C PHE A 529 -2.30 13.05 -5.47
N PRO A 530 -3.12 14.02 -5.05
CA PRO A 530 -4.55 13.78 -4.83
C PRO A 530 -5.35 13.81 -6.15
N ALA A 531 -5.81 12.64 -6.60
CA ALA A 531 -6.76 12.49 -7.70
C ALA A 531 -8.18 12.32 -7.16
N ASP A 532 -8.99 13.37 -7.26
CA ASP A 532 -10.29 13.48 -6.59
C ASP A 532 -11.44 12.89 -7.43
N ARG A 533 -12.15 11.92 -6.86
CA ARG A 533 -13.44 11.37 -7.36
C ARG A 533 -13.41 10.90 -8.82
N ARG A 534 -12.29 10.34 -9.27
CA ARG A 534 -12.10 9.87 -10.66
C ARG A 534 -12.46 8.39 -10.89
N GLY A 535 -12.73 7.64 -9.82
CA GLY A 535 -12.85 6.20 -9.85
C GLY A 535 -14.25 5.67 -9.62
N GLN A 536 -14.46 4.42 -10.05
CA GLN A 536 -15.65 3.64 -9.67
C GLN A 536 -15.36 2.13 -9.66
N VAL A 537 -16.11 1.36 -8.87
CA VAL A 537 -16.05 -0.11 -8.91
C VAL A 537 -16.91 -0.62 -10.07
N VAL A 538 -16.32 -1.38 -10.99
CA VAL A 538 -16.99 -2.06 -12.10
C VAL A 538 -16.63 -3.54 -12.02
N ASP A 539 -17.62 -4.43 -11.99
CA ASP A 539 -17.44 -5.89 -11.89
C ASP A 539 -16.51 -6.32 -10.74
N GLY A 540 -16.56 -5.59 -9.62
CA GLY A 540 -15.72 -5.84 -8.44
C GLY A 540 -14.25 -5.45 -8.58
N LYS A 541 -13.87 -4.70 -9.62
CA LYS A 541 -12.54 -4.10 -9.80
C LYS A 541 -12.64 -2.57 -9.87
N LEU A 542 -11.59 -1.87 -9.47
CA LEU A 542 -11.54 -0.42 -9.58
C LEU A 542 -11.27 -0.03 -11.04
N HIS A 543 -12.15 0.78 -11.63
CA HIS A 543 -11.86 1.59 -12.81
C HIS A 543 -11.44 2.99 -12.35
N PHE A 544 -10.33 3.50 -12.88
CA PHE A 544 -9.79 4.81 -12.48
C PHE A 544 -9.02 5.46 -13.61
N ARG A 545 -9.27 6.75 -13.86
CA ARG A 545 -8.57 7.51 -14.90
C ARG A 545 -8.34 8.94 -14.44
N LEU A 546 -7.12 9.42 -14.57
CA LEU A 546 -6.76 10.81 -14.34
C LEU A 546 -7.44 11.71 -15.36
N ASP A 547 -7.84 12.87 -14.88
CA ASP A 547 -8.31 13.96 -15.73
C ASP A 547 -7.14 14.62 -16.44
N VAL A 548 -7.24 14.74 -17.75
CA VAL A 548 -6.13 15.22 -18.59
C VAL A 548 -5.87 16.72 -18.37
N ASP A 549 -6.93 17.48 -18.05
CA ASP A 549 -6.85 18.93 -17.92
C ASP A 549 -6.54 19.34 -16.47
N ASP A 550 -7.06 18.60 -15.50
CA ASP A 550 -6.85 18.91 -14.08
C ASP A 550 -5.66 18.18 -13.45
N ASP A 551 -5.56 16.86 -13.67
CA ASP A 551 -4.67 16.00 -12.88
C ASP A 551 -3.26 15.90 -13.51
N MET A 552 -3.19 15.77 -14.84
CA MET A 552 -1.91 15.58 -15.54
C MET A 552 -0.95 16.77 -15.40
N PRO A 553 -1.37 18.05 -15.48
CA PRO A 553 -0.46 19.18 -15.26
C PRO A 553 0.16 19.16 -13.86
N VAL A 554 -0.62 18.82 -12.83
CA VAL A 554 -0.15 18.74 -11.45
C VAL A 554 0.84 17.59 -11.26
N LEU A 555 0.59 16.44 -11.91
CA LEU A 555 1.51 15.30 -11.87
C LEU A 555 2.86 15.64 -12.51
N ARG A 556 2.87 16.33 -13.66
CA ARG A 556 4.09 16.81 -14.32
C ARG A 556 4.84 17.81 -13.46
N GLU A 557 4.13 18.76 -12.86
CA GLU A 557 4.68 19.74 -11.92
C GLU A 557 5.35 19.05 -10.72
N ALA A 558 4.70 18.04 -10.13
CA ALA A 558 5.23 17.30 -9.00
C ALA A 558 6.49 16.50 -9.37
N MET A 559 6.50 15.85 -10.53
CA MET A 559 7.67 15.15 -11.08
C MET A 559 8.86 16.08 -11.31
N ALA A 560 8.59 17.25 -11.91
CA ALA A 560 9.61 18.25 -12.16
C ALA A 560 10.18 18.80 -10.85
N THR A 561 9.31 19.17 -9.92
CA THR A 561 9.67 19.70 -8.61
C THR A 561 10.54 18.71 -7.83
N LEU A 562 10.10 17.45 -7.73
CA LEU A 562 10.88 16.43 -7.02
C LEU A 562 12.25 16.19 -7.68
N THR A 563 12.31 16.19 -9.01
CA THR A 563 13.57 16.06 -9.74
C THR A 563 14.52 17.22 -9.46
N LYS A 564 14.02 18.46 -9.45
CA LYS A 564 14.80 19.65 -9.09
C LYS A 564 15.30 19.58 -7.65
N VAL A 565 14.48 19.08 -6.73
CA VAL A 565 14.86 18.81 -5.32
C VAL A 565 16.01 17.81 -5.22
N HIS A 566 15.96 16.72 -5.99
CA HIS A 566 17.08 15.76 -6.04
C HIS A 566 18.36 16.39 -6.58
N PHE A 567 18.29 17.21 -7.65
CA PHE A 567 19.46 17.91 -8.17
C PHE A 567 20.00 18.96 -7.20
N ALA A 568 19.14 19.69 -6.50
CA ALA A 568 19.53 20.61 -5.44
C ALA A 568 20.24 19.90 -4.28
N ALA A 569 19.90 18.63 -4.03
CA ALA A 569 20.59 17.75 -3.09
C ALA A 569 21.87 17.07 -3.66
N GLY A 570 22.26 17.38 -4.90
CA GLY A 570 23.51 16.89 -5.51
C GLY A 570 23.40 15.56 -6.27
N ALA A 571 22.20 15.16 -6.70
CA ALA A 571 22.03 13.98 -7.54
C ALA A 571 22.76 14.13 -8.90
N LEU A 572 23.39 13.05 -9.36
CA LEU A 572 24.06 12.97 -10.66
C LEU A 572 23.07 12.69 -11.79
N GLU A 573 22.06 11.89 -11.50
CA GLU A 573 21.01 11.46 -12.42
C GLU A 573 19.73 11.23 -11.61
N CYS A 574 18.59 11.46 -12.24
CA CYS A 574 17.30 11.04 -11.72
C CYS A 574 16.64 10.05 -12.68
N TYR A 575 15.90 9.11 -12.12
CA TYR A 575 15.17 8.03 -12.77
C TYR A 575 13.70 8.19 -12.37
N PRO A 576 12.93 9.01 -13.09
CA PRO A 576 11.50 9.12 -12.89
C PRO A 576 10.82 7.80 -13.26
N ALA A 577 9.65 7.52 -12.67
CA ALA A 577 8.87 6.31 -12.91
C ALA A 577 8.26 6.18 -14.31
N LEU A 578 8.93 6.71 -15.34
CA LEU A 578 8.55 6.56 -16.74
C LEU A 578 8.69 5.10 -17.16
N ALA A 579 7.65 4.56 -17.81
CA ALA A 579 7.62 3.17 -18.25
C ALA A 579 8.72 2.88 -19.30
N ASN A 580 9.09 3.87 -20.12
CA ASN A 580 10.21 3.81 -21.06
C ASN A 580 11.61 3.86 -20.37
N GLY A 581 11.65 4.19 -19.08
CA GLY A 581 12.85 4.18 -18.26
C GLY A 581 13.84 5.31 -18.51
N LYS A 582 13.44 6.42 -19.15
CA LYS A 582 14.34 7.55 -19.47
C LYS A 582 15.03 8.14 -18.24
N THR A 583 16.27 8.60 -18.43
CA THR A 583 17.09 9.28 -17.42
C THR A 583 17.02 10.79 -17.65
N ILE A 584 17.01 11.56 -16.57
CA ILE A 584 17.24 13.01 -16.60
C ILE A 584 18.51 13.36 -15.82
N LYS A 585 19.27 14.35 -16.32
CA LYS A 585 20.58 14.76 -15.80
C LYS A 585 20.61 16.26 -15.50
N PRO A 586 21.49 16.72 -14.59
CA PRO A 586 21.74 18.14 -14.39
C PRO A 586 22.06 18.86 -15.72
N GLY A 587 21.48 20.05 -15.91
CA GLY A 587 21.65 20.86 -17.12
C GLY A 587 20.59 20.64 -18.21
N MET A 588 19.74 19.62 -18.08
CA MET A 588 18.52 19.50 -18.90
C MET A 588 17.43 20.43 -18.38
N ASP A 589 16.55 20.91 -19.27
CA ASP A 589 15.30 21.56 -18.86
C ASP A 589 14.35 20.51 -18.29
N VAL A 590 14.12 20.58 -16.98
CA VAL A 590 13.34 19.59 -16.24
C VAL A 590 11.85 19.70 -16.58
N ASP A 591 11.34 20.91 -16.75
CA ASP A 591 9.91 21.13 -17.01
C ASP A 591 9.57 20.71 -18.44
N GLU A 592 10.41 21.10 -19.41
CA GLU A 592 10.26 20.67 -20.80
C GLU A 592 10.36 19.14 -20.94
N PHE A 593 11.28 18.52 -20.20
CA PHE A 593 11.41 17.07 -20.18
C PHE A 593 10.09 16.40 -19.77
N PHE A 594 9.50 16.77 -18.64
CA PHE A 594 8.26 16.12 -18.20
C PHE A 594 7.03 16.50 -19.04
N ALA A 595 7.00 17.70 -19.62
CA ALA A 595 5.96 18.09 -20.57
C ALA A 595 5.99 17.22 -21.84
N ARG A 596 7.18 16.84 -22.32
CA ARG A 596 7.35 15.98 -23.49
C ARG A 596 7.13 14.50 -23.17
N GLU A 597 7.64 14.03 -22.04
CA GLU A 597 7.71 12.59 -21.73
C GLU A 597 6.47 12.02 -21.04
N ILE A 598 5.60 12.87 -20.50
CA ILE A 598 4.34 12.46 -19.88
C ILE A 598 3.21 13.04 -20.72
N GLY A 599 2.73 12.33 -21.72
CA GLY A 599 1.55 12.69 -22.51
C GLY A 599 0.25 12.21 -21.85
N GLN A 600 0.30 10.99 -21.30
CA GLN A 600 -0.82 10.26 -20.74
C GLN A 600 -0.40 9.50 -19.47
N GLN A 601 -1.37 8.96 -18.72
CA GLN A 601 -1.12 8.38 -17.39
C GLN A 601 -0.32 7.08 -17.41
N ASP A 602 -0.41 6.32 -18.50
CA ASP A 602 0.29 5.06 -18.74
C ASP A 602 1.77 5.26 -19.15
N ASP A 603 2.18 6.49 -19.47
CA ASP A 603 3.62 6.81 -19.60
C ASP A 603 4.38 6.62 -18.28
N LEU A 604 3.64 6.56 -17.16
CA LEU A 604 4.16 6.44 -15.81
C LEU A 604 3.73 5.13 -15.15
N THR A 605 4.60 4.58 -14.31
CA THR A 605 4.18 3.60 -13.30
C THR A 605 3.49 4.34 -12.17
N LEU A 606 2.17 4.18 -12.09
CA LEU A 606 1.34 4.77 -11.04
C LEU A 606 0.84 3.70 -10.07
N SER A 607 0.79 4.07 -8.79
CA SER A 607 0.25 3.19 -7.76
C SER A 607 -0.57 3.96 -6.74
N SER A 608 -1.34 3.26 -5.92
CA SER A 608 -1.94 3.85 -4.72
C SER A 608 -2.11 2.81 -3.63
N SER A 609 -1.88 3.25 -2.38
CA SER A 609 -2.20 2.49 -1.16
C SER A 609 -3.41 3.08 -0.43
N HIS A 610 -4.06 4.08 -1.03
CA HIS A 610 -4.98 5.00 -0.35
C HIS A 610 -6.25 5.16 -1.18
N ALA A 611 -6.90 4.08 -1.59
CA ALA A 611 -8.25 4.19 -2.15
C ALA A 611 -9.24 4.62 -1.06
N HIS A 612 -10.07 5.61 -1.40
CA HIS A 612 -11.12 6.14 -0.51
C HIS A 612 -12.31 6.66 -1.32
N GLY A 613 -13.48 6.79 -0.68
CA GLY A 613 -14.76 6.97 -1.38
C GLY A 613 -15.38 5.66 -1.82
N GLY A 614 -16.51 5.74 -2.53
CA GLY A 614 -17.35 4.58 -2.90
C GLY A 614 -18.58 4.41 -2.01
N ASN A 615 -18.50 4.70 -0.72
CA ASN A 615 -19.64 4.66 0.21
C ASN A 615 -19.70 5.94 1.04
N ALA A 616 -19.62 7.08 0.35
CA ALA A 616 -19.39 8.39 0.94
C ALA A 616 -20.46 8.81 1.96
N ILE A 617 -20.04 9.55 2.99
CA ILE A 617 -20.95 10.30 3.87
C ILE A 617 -21.67 11.38 3.08
N ASN A 618 -22.97 11.54 3.33
CA ASN A 618 -23.77 12.67 2.89
C ASN A 618 -25.03 12.82 3.75
N GLU A 619 -25.47 14.05 3.99
CA GLU A 619 -26.77 14.31 4.65
C GLU A 619 -27.94 13.85 3.78
N ASN A 620 -27.82 13.94 2.45
CA ASN A 620 -28.83 13.48 1.51
C ASN A 620 -28.50 12.07 0.99
N PRO A 621 -29.40 11.07 1.19
CA PRO A 621 -29.23 9.71 0.68
C PRO A 621 -29.10 9.61 -0.84
N GLU A 622 -29.49 10.63 -1.61
CA GLU A 622 -29.29 10.65 -3.07
C GLU A 622 -27.82 10.86 -3.48
N TYR A 623 -26.99 11.40 -2.58
CA TYR A 623 -25.60 11.80 -2.88
C TYR A 623 -24.55 11.07 -2.02
N GLY A 624 -24.97 10.14 -1.17
CA GLY A 624 -24.09 9.33 -0.33
C GLY A 624 -24.73 8.02 0.09
N ILE A 625 -23.90 7.07 0.52
CA ILE A 625 -24.35 5.74 0.97
C ILE A 625 -24.61 5.74 2.48
N VAL A 626 -23.89 6.56 3.23
CA VAL A 626 -24.02 6.66 4.67
C VAL A 626 -24.34 8.09 5.11
N ASP A 627 -25.01 8.22 6.24
CA ASP A 627 -25.21 9.51 6.91
C ASP A 627 -23.89 10.04 7.54
N PRO A 628 -23.83 11.29 8.03
CA PRO A 628 -22.62 11.83 8.67
C PRO A 628 -22.11 11.04 9.90
N GLU A 629 -22.96 10.22 10.51
CA GLU A 629 -22.64 9.28 11.60
C GLU A 629 -22.17 7.92 11.08
N CYS A 630 -22.02 7.78 9.77
CA CYS A 630 -21.58 6.61 9.05
C CYS A 630 -22.55 5.41 9.07
N ARG A 631 -23.83 5.62 9.34
CA ARG A 631 -24.89 4.60 9.17
C ARG A 631 -25.36 4.56 7.74
N VAL A 632 -25.54 3.37 7.19
CA VAL A 632 -26.07 3.17 5.83
C VAL A 632 -27.50 3.73 5.77
N HIS A 633 -27.74 4.62 4.80
CA HIS A 633 -29.06 5.19 4.56
C HIS A 633 -30.09 4.10 4.30
N GLY A 634 -31.31 4.28 4.81
CA GLY A 634 -32.37 3.28 4.71
C GLY A 634 -32.20 2.07 5.64
N THR A 635 -31.15 2.02 6.47
CA THR A 635 -30.97 0.94 7.47
C THR A 635 -31.08 1.44 8.90
N THR A 636 -31.37 0.54 9.85
CA THR A 636 -31.39 0.84 11.28
C THR A 636 -30.08 0.51 11.98
N ASN A 637 -29.35 -0.52 11.53
CA ASN A 637 -28.24 -1.12 12.29
C ASN A 637 -27.01 -1.51 11.45
N VAL A 638 -26.76 -0.83 10.32
CA VAL A 638 -25.56 -1.06 9.51
C VAL A 638 -24.70 0.20 9.46
N LEU A 639 -23.42 0.09 9.83
CA LEU A 639 -22.44 1.18 9.72
C LEU A 639 -21.35 0.83 8.72
N VAL A 640 -20.71 1.84 8.13
CA VAL A 640 -19.47 1.71 7.35
C VAL A 640 -18.38 2.51 8.03
N THR A 641 -17.24 1.90 8.37
CA THR A 641 -16.21 2.57 9.19
C THR A 641 -14.82 2.60 8.56
N ASP A 642 -14.72 2.32 7.27
CA ASP A 642 -13.46 2.38 6.54
C ASP A 642 -13.33 3.63 5.65
N ALA A 643 -12.23 3.72 4.89
CA ALA A 643 -11.94 4.87 4.02
C ALA A 643 -12.98 5.10 2.90
N SER A 644 -13.90 4.17 2.68
CA SER A 644 -14.95 4.34 1.67
C SER A 644 -15.95 5.44 2.00
N THR A 645 -16.00 5.87 3.27
CA THR A 645 -16.86 6.94 3.74
C THR A 645 -16.39 8.33 3.33
N PHE A 646 -15.17 8.50 2.84
CA PHE A 646 -14.65 9.83 2.50
C PHE A 646 -15.29 10.35 1.20
N PRO A 647 -15.97 11.50 1.21
CA PRO A 647 -16.73 12.02 0.07
C PRO A 647 -15.86 12.73 -0.99
N SER A 648 -14.60 12.99 -0.67
CA SER A 648 -13.58 13.53 -1.58
C SER A 648 -12.18 13.17 -1.09
N CYS A 649 -11.17 13.52 -1.89
CA CYS A 649 -9.78 13.24 -1.59
C CYS A 649 -9.29 13.94 -0.32
N ILE A 650 -8.59 13.21 0.54
CA ILE A 650 -8.10 13.71 1.83
C ILE A 650 -6.68 14.28 1.79
N ARG A 651 -5.97 14.12 0.65
CA ARG A 651 -4.60 14.62 0.39
C ARG A 651 -3.46 14.08 1.29
N VAL A 652 -3.77 13.33 2.35
CA VAL A 652 -2.81 12.74 3.29
C VAL A 652 -2.96 11.22 3.37
N ASN A 653 -2.01 10.52 4.01
CA ASN A 653 -2.09 9.06 4.16
C ASN A 653 -3.35 8.66 4.95
N ALA A 654 -4.12 7.71 4.41
CA ALA A 654 -5.51 7.50 4.85
C ALA A 654 -5.67 6.84 6.23
N GLN A 655 -4.64 6.15 6.75
CA GLN A 655 -4.82 5.28 7.91
C GLN A 655 -5.37 6.05 9.12
N TRP A 656 -4.76 7.18 9.50
CA TRP A 656 -5.16 7.91 10.71
C TRP A 656 -6.55 8.54 10.56
N THR A 657 -6.84 9.14 9.41
CA THR A 657 -8.17 9.65 9.07
C THR A 657 -9.24 8.57 9.15
N THR A 658 -8.96 7.36 8.64
CA THR A 658 -9.91 6.24 8.69
C THR A 658 -10.17 5.81 10.12
N MET A 659 -9.13 5.69 10.95
CA MET A 659 -9.28 5.37 12.37
C MET A 659 -10.04 6.47 13.12
N ALA A 660 -9.78 7.74 12.80
CA ALA A 660 -10.46 8.87 13.40
C ALA A 660 -11.95 8.88 13.04
N MET A 661 -12.33 8.58 11.79
CA MET A 661 -13.76 8.46 11.42
C MET A 661 -14.44 7.24 12.05
N ALA A 662 -13.76 6.10 12.13
CA ALA A 662 -14.29 4.93 12.84
C ALA A 662 -14.53 5.24 14.32
N HIS A 663 -13.59 5.95 14.97
CA HIS A 663 -13.75 6.42 16.34
C HIS A 663 -14.86 7.49 16.45
N TYR A 664 -14.98 8.39 15.49
CA TYR A 664 -16.04 9.39 15.46
C TYR A 664 -17.43 8.73 15.41
N ALA A 665 -17.59 7.66 14.63
CA ALA A 665 -18.84 6.92 14.50
C ALA A 665 -19.15 6.04 15.73
N THR A 666 -18.15 5.42 16.36
CA THR A 666 -18.37 4.34 17.35
C THR A 666 -17.87 4.64 18.76
N GLY A 667 -17.00 5.64 18.93
CA GLY A 667 -16.32 5.95 20.19
C GLY A 667 -16.96 7.09 20.99
N ARG A 668 -17.86 7.87 20.39
CA ARG A 668 -18.56 9.00 21.04
C ARG A 668 -19.84 8.59 21.78
N GLY A 669 -20.31 7.38 21.56
CA GLY A 669 -21.55 6.84 22.12
C GLY A 669 -21.84 5.44 21.58
N ASP A 670 -22.97 4.87 21.98
CA ASP A 670 -23.44 3.60 21.43
C ASP A 670 -24.02 3.84 20.02
N PRO A 671 -23.40 3.30 18.95
CA PRO A 671 -23.86 3.54 17.58
C PRO A 671 -25.14 2.76 17.23
N PHE A 672 -25.69 1.94 18.13
CA PHE A 672 -26.91 1.16 17.90
C PHE A 672 -28.09 1.58 18.78
N ARG A 673 -27.98 2.69 19.52
CA ARG A 673 -29.04 3.21 20.40
C ARG A 673 -29.59 4.56 20.01
#